data_AF-A0A953EG42-F1
#
_entry.id   AF-A0A953EG42-F1
#
_cell.length_a   1.000
_cell.length_b   1.000
_cell.length_c   1.000
_cell.angle_alpha   90.00
_cell.angle_beta   90.00
_cell.angle_gamma   90.00
#
_symmetry.space_group_name_H-M   'P 1'
#
loop_
_entity.id
_entity.type
_entity.pdbx_description
1 polymer ?
#
loop_
_entity_poly.entity_id
_entity_poly.type
_entity_poly.pdbx_seq_one_letter_code
_entity_poly.pdbx_strand_id
1 'polypeptide(L)'
;MDRFEFFRCALRVRRIGVSPLGSILCISFALIFSSLVFAGDTSPKSSEHPLGSAPPTRFDFDGDRKADLAVFRPLEGTWYISNSSSQNMSAYRFGASGDLPVAADYDGDGKADVAVFRNGVWYRLFSQTFTVDAISFGVAMDKPAPADYDGDGKADVAVFRPSDGTWYRLASSNSAFSAIRFGTDGDIPVPGDYDGDQKADVNLFRPNAGTWYRLNSSAGSYSAMQFGAFGDRPILGDFDGDGKSDLAVWRPSTGVWYIQKSSDWTYFIAAFGLPTDIPVAADYDGDGKTDIAVYRPADGVWHRINSSNGSYQASVWGTGSDMPIAGDTVPVQGPSSFTCNFYASPNGTAAGNGTTANPWDLQTALGKTSVVTNGKTLCLKGGTYTGKFRSPLINAVVRSAPGESAKLDGYRTTTLTAAITATQTNFTVADGSNYLNGGPDNLVIEGEVIKVFSRSGNTITDCLRGASNSMNGAEPHAAGSTAITGGDVLYIEGSGSTYRDLEIMNSRPSRDGNIANQGIGRGSGVVVVGDGNKLVNLVVHDNLNGIFTSSVSSSTEIYGCLVYNNGVHSRDGGTVENGHGHGLYLENRAGYSRVYEDIVLNSFKLGAQGYGVTGPYVGGDFAGSAFANSGAPLGKFGDVNIRNYNLLVGPDSQRSATAIVRNSYFYHPASSMGYMLGFGYGAGVVTGTITDNYFIGGGTLLATGNTTNATITGNHFYSSRVGAQYTLVAPGQNYNWNQNTYYGAASRNVFGVAGSSLYQFPNWRAVTNFDALSSETSAAMPDTVIVRPNSYQPGRANVIIYSFSGAPTVAIDLSSTGLVNGQSYTIRNAQNFNGPAVVTGIFNSASPTVSVSLTGVAATVATPLGYSFTPATTCPQFCPMIVVPN
;
A
#
# COMPACT_ATOMS: atom_id res chain seq x y z
N MET A 1 -45.72 -11.54 15.38
CA MET A 1 -47.05 -10.92 15.34
C MET A 1 -47.21 -10.36 13.93
N ASP A 2 -47.35 -11.26 12.95
CA ASP A 2 -48.61 -11.78 12.35
C ASP A 2 -48.96 -10.93 11.11
N ARG A 3 -48.64 -11.34 9.87
CA ARG A 3 -49.32 -12.29 8.95
C ARG A 3 -50.79 -11.91 8.67
N PHE A 4 -51.11 -11.44 7.45
CA PHE A 4 -51.59 -12.19 6.25
C PHE A 4 -53.07 -12.65 6.30
N GLU A 5 -53.89 -12.21 5.33
CA GLU A 5 -55.06 -12.91 4.76
C GLU A 5 -55.02 -12.70 3.22
N PHE A 6 -54.93 -13.69 2.34
CA PHE A 6 -55.81 -14.80 1.91
C PHE A 6 -57.08 -14.40 1.13
N PHE A 7 -57.16 -14.85 -0.14
CA PHE A 7 -58.40 -15.32 -0.75
C PHE A 7 -58.20 -16.69 -1.41
N ARG A 8 -59.25 -17.51 -1.28
CA ARG A 8 -59.33 -18.95 -1.51
C ARG A 8 -59.65 -19.30 -2.96
N CYS A 9 -59.29 -20.52 -3.38
CA CYS A 9 -60.21 -21.36 -4.15
C CYS A 9 -60.03 -22.84 -3.75
N ALA A 10 -61.15 -23.55 -3.70
CA ALA A 10 -61.32 -24.85 -3.06
C ALA A 10 -61.22 -26.00 -4.07
N LEU A 11 -60.70 -27.15 -3.64
CA LEU A 11 -61.17 -28.45 -4.11
C LEU A 11 -61.05 -29.48 -2.98
N ARG A 12 -62.13 -30.23 -2.75
CA ARG A 12 -62.29 -31.20 -1.67
C ARG A 12 -62.60 -32.55 -2.30
N VAL A 13 -61.69 -33.52 -2.25
CA VAL A 13 -62.02 -34.96 -2.37
C VAL A 13 -61.21 -35.75 -1.33
N ARG A 14 -61.85 -36.80 -0.83
CA ARG A 14 -61.71 -37.44 0.47
C ARG A 14 -60.47 -38.35 0.62
N ARG A 15 -60.06 -38.46 1.90
CA ARG A 15 -59.20 -39.45 2.54
C ARG A 15 -59.33 -40.89 2.00
N ILE A 16 -58.18 -41.52 1.77
CA ILE A 16 -57.85 -42.85 2.30
C ILE A 16 -56.41 -42.75 2.83
N GLY A 17 -56.18 -43.17 4.07
CA GLY A 17 -54.85 -43.25 4.67
C GLY A 17 -54.50 -44.69 4.98
N VAL A 18 -53.23 -45.05 4.84
CA VAL A 18 -52.51 -46.02 5.69
C VAL A 18 -51.02 -45.66 5.62
N SER A 19 -50.32 -45.81 6.75
CA SER A 19 -48.92 -45.48 7.01
C SER A 19 -47.97 -46.68 6.77
N PRO A 20 -46.72 -46.71 7.29
CA PRO A 20 -45.45 -46.55 6.57
C PRO A 20 -44.62 -47.86 6.54
N LEU A 21 -43.46 -47.87 5.84
CA LEU A 21 -42.24 -48.70 6.07
C LEU A 21 -41.31 -48.48 4.85
N GLY A 22 -40.07 -48.02 5.00
CA GLY A 22 -38.89 -48.87 5.26
C GLY A 22 -38.15 -49.13 3.92
N SER A 23 -37.14 -48.32 3.55
CA SER A 23 -35.70 -48.62 3.72
C SER A 23 -35.10 -49.53 2.63
N ILE A 24 -33.98 -49.05 2.05
CA ILE A 24 -32.75 -49.79 1.63
C ILE A 24 -32.50 -50.12 0.13
N LEU A 25 -31.28 -49.70 -0.29
CA LEU A 25 -30.35 -50.13 -1.36
C LEU A 25 -30.73 -49.91 -2.84
N CYS A 26 -30.05 -49.07 -3.64
CA CYS A 26 -28.67 -49.05 -4.17
C CYS A 26 -28.43 -49.94 -5.42
N ILE A 27 -27.78 -49.33 -6.44
CA ILE A 27 -26.95 -49.88 -7.54
C ILE A 27 -27.59 -50.10 -8.93
N SER A 28 -27.38 -49.07 -9.78
CA SER A 28 -26.62 -49.03 -11.06
C SER A 28 -27.11 -49.60 -12.41
N PHE A 29 -26.72 -48.82 -13.45
CA PHE A 29 -26.48 -49.09 -14.89
C PHE A 29 -27.61 -48.89 -15.95
N ALA A 30 -27.69 -47.64 -16.46
CA ALA A 30 -27.30 -47.15 -17.79
C ALA A 30 -27.72 -47.84 -19.14
N LEU A 31 -28.22 -46.97 -20.06
CA LEU A 31 -28.10 -46.94 -21.55
C LEU A 31 -29.04 -47.90 -22.36
N ILE A 32 -29.66 -47.61 -23.52
CA ILE A 32 -29.58 -46.58 -24.59
C ILE A 32 -30.86 -46.70 -25.50
N PHE A 33 -31.37 -45.55 -26.01
CA PHE A 33 -32.08 -45.23 -27.30
C PHE A 33 -33.20 -46.17 -27.87
N SER A 34 -34.24 -45.75 -28.61
CA SER A 34 -34.43 -44.64 -29.57
C SER A 34 -35.92 -44.43 -29.90
N SER A 35 -36.29 -43.16 -30.14
CA SER A 35 -37.12 -42.60 -31.23
C SER A 35 -38.52 -43.15 -31.59
N LEU A 36 -39.54 -42.28 -31.54
CA LEU A 36 -40.53 -42.16 -32.62
C LEU A 36 -41.08 -40.72 -32.71
N VAL A 37 -40.99 -40.15 -33.92
CA VAL A 37 -41.50 -38.83 -34.32
C VAL A 37 -42.90 -38.98 -34.91
N PHE A 38 -43.80 -38.01 -34.66
CA PHE A 38 -44.80 -37.58 -35.64
C PHE A 38 -44.98 -36.06 -35.61
N ALA A 39 -45.03 -35.49 -36.81
CA ALA A 39 -44.97 -34.07 -37.12
C ALA A 39 -46.35 -33.42 -37.30
N GLY A 40 -46.38 -32.09 -37.21
CA GLY A 40 -47.30 -31.25 -37.97
C GLY A 40 -47.74 -29.95 -37.29
N ASP A 41 -47.08 -28.83 -37.60
CA ASP A 41 -47.76 -27.62 -38.11
C ASP A 41 -46.74 -26.64 -38.75
N THR A 42 -47.13 -26.03 -39.87
CA THR A 42 -46.29 -25.28 -40.80
C THR A 42 -46.59 -23.77 -40.77
N SER A 43 -45.63 -22.96 -40.33
CA SER A 43 -45.48 -21.55 -40.75
C SER A 43 -44.01 -21.12 -40.61
N PRO A 44 -43.45 -20.31 -41.53
CA PRO A 44 -42.01 -20.06 -41.57
C PRO A 44 -41.65 -18.98 -40.54
N LYS A 45 -41.17 -19.40 -39.37
CA LYS A 45 -40.33 -18.54 -38.54
C LYS A 45 -38.88 -18.74 -38.99
N SER A 46 -38.32 -17.64 -39.47
CA SER A 46 -36.91 -17.44 -39.77
C SER A 46 -36.01 -17.91 -38.61
N SER A 47 -35.05 -18.77 -38.96
CA SER A 47 -33.83 -19.12 -38.21
C SER A 47 -33.98 -19.18 -36.69
N GLU A 48 -34.30 -20.37 -36.19
CA GLU A 48 -33.94 -20.74 -34.81
C GLU A 48 -32.43 -20.54 -34.64
N HIS A 49 -32.05 -19.61 -33.76
CA HIS A 49 -30.74 -19.67 -33.12
C HIS A 49 -30.64 -21.03 -32.42
N PRO A 50 -29.57 -21.81 -32.65
CA PRO A 50 -29.41 -23.10 -31.99
C PRO A 50 -29.42 -22.90 -30.46
N LEU A 51 -30.10 -23.82 -29.77
CA LEU A 51 -30.07 -23.97 -28.31
C LEU A 51 -28.63 -23.81 -27.81
N GLY A 52 -28.47 -22.88 -26.86
CA GLY A 52 -27.21 -22.22 -26.50
C GLY A 52 -26.02 -23.16 -26.29
N SER A 53 -24.91 -22.80 -26.92
CA SER A 53 -23.58 -23.31 -26.56
C SER A 53 -23.30 -23.00 -25.08
N ALA A 54 -22.62 -23.90 -24.38
CA ALA A 54 -22.04 -23.62 -23.07
C ALA A 54 -21.23 -22.31 -23.13
N PRO A 55 -21.19 -21.52 -22.04
CA PRO A 55 -20.41 -20.28 -22.00
C PRO A 55 -18.95 -20.56 -22.41
N PRO A 56 -18.30 -19.61 -23.11
CA PRO A 56 -16.93 -19.81 -23.59
C PRO A 56 -15.98 -20.07 -22.41
N THR A 57 -15.06 -21.02 -22.59
CA THR A 57 -14.03 -21.32 -21.59
C THR A 57 -13.09 -20.12 -21.48
N ARG A 58 -12.89 -19.61 -20.26
CA ARG A 58 -11.99 -18.47 -20.04
C ARG A 58 -10.56 -18.83 -20.44
N PHE A 59 -9.89 -17.89 -21.10
CA PHE A 59 -8.50 -18.01 -21.54
C PHE A 59 -8.25 -19.16 -22.54
N ASP A 60 -9.27 -19.57 -23.28
CA ASP A 60 -9.15 -20.42 -24.47
C ASP A 60 -8.84 -19.54 -25.70
N PHE A 61 -7.59 -19.49 -26.14
CA PHE A 61 -7.16 -18.67 -27.29
C PHE A 61 -7.22 -19.44 -28.62
N ASP A 62 -7.42 -20.76 -28.60
CA ASP A 62 -7.41 -21.60 -29.79
C ASP A 62 -8.79 -22.16 -30.19
N GLY A 63 -9.77 -22.05 -29.30
CA GLY A 63 -11.18 -22.38 -29.47
C GLY A 63 -11.50 -23.85 -29.22
N ASP A 64 -10.63 -24.59 -28.52
CA ASP A 64 -10.83 -26.01 -28.22
C ASP A 64 -11.65 -26.28 -26.93
N ARG A 65 -12.09 -25.20 -26.27
CA ARG A 65 -12.82 -25.14 -24.99
C ARG A 65 -12.00 -25.54 -23.78
N LYS A 66 -10.68 -25.46 -23.86
CA LYS A 66 -9.79 -25.57 -22.70
C LYS A 66 -9.03 -24.26 -22.52
N ALA A 67 -8.82 -23.89 -21.28
CA ALA A 67 -7.94 -22.79 -20.95
C ALA A 67 -6.51 -23.09 -21.43
N ASP A 68 -5.90 -22.13 -22.10
CA ASP A 68 -4.52 -22.20 -22.52
C ASP A 68 -3.59 -21.69 -21.42
N LEU A 69 -2.32 -22.13 -21.47
CA LEU A 69 -1.30 -21.53 -20.63
C LEU A 69 -0.86 -20.23 -21.29
N ALA A 70 -1.20 -19.10 -20.71
CA ALA A 70 -0.86 -17.79 -21.23
C ALA A 70 -0.13 -16.96 -20.17
N VAL A 71 0.89 -16.22 -20.61
CA VAL A 71 1.59 -15.25 -19.79
C VAL A 71 1.79 -13.93 -20.54
N PHE A 72 1.71 -12.81 -19.83
CA PHE A 72 2.13 -11.49 -20.31
C PHE A 72 3.47 -11.12 -19.67
N ARG A 73 4.47 -10.82 -20.50
CA ARG A 73 5.78 -10.35 -20.06
C ARG A 73 5.80 -8.82 -20.06
N PRO A 74 5.76 -8.15 -18.90
CA PRO A 74 5.58 -6.71 -18.85
C PRO A 74 6.75 -5.93 -19.45
N LEU A 75 7.98 -6.41 -19.25
CA LEU A 75 9.20 -5.76 -19.76
C LEU A 75 9.24 -5.68 -21.29
N GLU A 76 8.69 -6.69 -21.96
CA GLU A 76 8.67 -6.77 -23.42
C GLU A 76 7.35 -6.25 -24.02
N GLY A 77 6.31 -6.12 -23.18
CA GLY A 77 4.93 -5.89 -23.64
C GLY A 77 4.44 -7.04 -24.54
N THR A 78 4.81 -8.28 -24.22
CA THR A 78 4.61 -9.43 -25.10
C THR A 78 3.84 -10.54 -24.39
N TRP A 79 2.85 -11.10 -25.08
CA TRP A 79 2.08 -12.26 -24.67
C TRP A 79 2.72 -13.53 -25.21
N TYR A 80 2.79 -14.57 -24.40
CA TYR A 80 3.21 -15.91 -24.80
C TYR A 80 2.11 -16.90 -24.42
N ILE A 81 1.60 -17.63 -25.41
CA ILE A 81 0.41 -18.47 -25.28
C ILE A 81 0.76 -19.87 -25.79
N SER A 82 0.50 -20.90 -24.98
CA SER A 82 0.60 -22.30 -25.37
C SER A 82 -0.80 -22.84 -25.55
N ASN A 83 -1.17 -23.06 -26.80
CA ASN A 83 -2.42 -23.66 -27.20
C ASN A 83 -2.56 -25.07 -26.60
N SER A 84 -3.68 -25.37 -25.97
CA SER A 84 -3.97 -26.62 -25.27
C SER A 84 -4.13 -27.79 -26.26
N SER A 85 -4.69 -27.53 -27.46
CA SER A 85 -4.96 -28.54 -28.48
C SER A 85 -3.70 -29.07 -29.19
N SER A 86 -2.71 -28.20 -29.38
CA SER A 86 -1.54 -28.47 -30.24
C SER A 86 -0.20 -28.24 -29.56
N GLN A 87 -0.18 -27.62 -28.37
CA GLN A 87 1.01 -27.15 -27.66
C GLN A 87 1.88 -26.19 -28.50
N ASN A 88 1.31 -25.59 -29.55
CA ASN A 88 1.99 -24.57 -30.33
C ASN A 88 2.10 -23.28 -29.53
N MET A 89 3.28 -22.66 -29.58
CA MET A 89 3.51 -21.34 -29.00
C MET A 89 3.05 -20.25 -29.97
N SER A 90 2.23 -19.33 -29.47
CA SER A 90 1.98 -18.03 -30.10
C SER A 90 2.62 -16.92 -29.26
N ALA A 91 3.25 -15.95 -29.92
CA ALA A 91 3.83 -14.78 -29.27
C ALA A 91 3.31 -13.50 -29.90
N TYR A 92 2.63 -12.67 -29.12
CA TYR A 92 2.06 -11.40 -29.57
C TYR A 92 2.74 -10.24 -28.86
N ARG A 93 3.51 -9.43 -29.58
CA ARG A 93 4.08 -8.18 -29.04
C ARG A 93 3.00 -7.11 -28.97
N PHE A 94 2.08 -7.28 -28.03
CA PHE A 94 0.87 -6.50 -27.90
C PHE A 94 0.72 -5.99 -26.46
N GLY A 95 1.34 -4.86 -26.19
CA GLY A 95 1.35 -4.22 -24.88
C GLY A 95 2.60 -3.37 -24.67
N ALA A 96 2.73 -2.83 -23.46
CA ALA A 96 3.89 -2.12 -22.97
C ALA A 96 4.05 -2.37 -21.47
N SER A 97 5.21 -1.99 -20.93
CA SER A 97 5.43 -2.04 -19.48
C SER A 97 4.44 -1.16 -18.73
N GLY A 98 3.85 -1.71 -17.67
CA GLY A 98 2.82 -1.07 -16.86
C GLY A 98 1.38 -1.30 -17.36
N ASP A 99 1.20 -1.95 -18.51
CA ASP A 99 -0.12 -2.37 -18.98
C ASP A 99 -0.68 -3.49 -18.10
N LEU A 100 -2.00 -3.48 -17.93
CA LEU A 100 -2.72 -4.58 -17.29
C LEU A 100 -3.26 -5.52 -18.38
N PRO A 101 -2.89 -6.81 -18.40
CA PRO A 101 -3.49 -7.78 -19.30
C PRO A 101 -4.95 -8.03 -18.92
N VAL A 102 -5.84 -8.01 -19.91
CA VAL A 102 -7.30 -8.08 -19.75
C VAL A 102 -7.92 -8.98 -20.83
N ALA A 103 -7.34 -10.15 -21.07
CA ALA A 103 -7.81 -11.06 -22.12
C ALA A 103 -9.24 -11.56 -21.83
N ALA A 104 -10.09 -11.51 -22.86
CA ALA A 104 -11.48 -11.98 -22.85
C ALA A 104 -11.98 -12.09 -24.30
N ASP A 105 -13.09 -12.78 -24.56
CA ASP A 105 -13.71 -12.85 -25.89
C ASP A 105 -14.52 -11.58 -26.16
N TYR A 106 -13.93 -10.57 -26.82
CA TYR A 106 -14.58 -9.29 -27.08
C TYR A 106 -15.33 -9.24 -28.41
N ASP A 107 -15.03 -10.14 -29.36
CA ASP A 107 -15.69 -10.20 -30.66
C ASP A 107 -16.76 -11.30 -30.79
N GLY A 108 -16.82 -12.23 -29.84
CA GLY A 108 -17.82 -13.29 -29.72
C GLY A 108 -17.52 -14.49 -30.62
N ASP A 109 -16.26 -14.72 -30.99
CA ASP A 109 -15.87 -15.85 -31.83
C ASP A 109 -15.62 -17.14 -31.05
N GLY A 110 -15.76 -17.09 -29.72
CA GLY A 110 -15.55 -18.20 -28.80
C GLY A 110 -14.10 -18.35 -28.33
N LYS A 111 -13.21 -17.40 -28.65
CA LYS A 111 -11.82 -17.38 -28.22
C LYS A 111 -11.50 -16.13 -27.40
N ALA A 112 -10.58 -16.27 -26.47
CA ALA A 112 -10.01 -15.14 -25.77
C ALA A 112 -9.19 -14.27 -26.73
N ASP A 113 -9.48 -12.97 -26.74
CA ASP A 113 -8.68 -11.96 -27.42
C ASP A 113 -7.53 -11.49 -26.56
N VAL A 114 -6.43 -11.11 -27.22
CA VAL A 114 -5.29 -10.49 -26.54
C VAL A 114 -5.60 -9.01 -26.31
N ALA A 115 -5.65 -8.59 -25.04
CA ALA A 115 -6.04 -7.21 -24.72
C ALA A 115 -5.28 -6.63 -23.52
N VAL A 116 -5.01 -5.32 -23.55
CA VAL A 116 -4.35 -4.59 -22.46
C VAL A 116 -5.12 -3.32 -22.08
N PHE A 117 -5.16 -3.02 -20.78
CA PHE A 117 -5.64 -1.76 -20.24
C PHE A 117 -4.47 -0.88 -19.81
N ARG A 118 -4.45 0.36 -20.33
CA ARG A 118 -3.39 1.35 -20.09
C ARG A 118 -4.03 2.70 -19.78
N ASN A 119 -3.95 3.13 -18.52
CA ASN A 119 -4.34 4.48 -18.09
C ASN A 119 -5.74 4.93 -18.58
N GLY A 120 -6.73 4.05 -18.56
CA GLY A 120 -8.10 4.36 -19.01
C GLY A 120 -8.40 4.01 -20.47
N VAL A 121 -7.43 3.46 -21.20
CA VAL A 121 -7.60 3.03 -22.60
C VAL A 121 -7.45 1.52 -22.70
N TRP A 122 -8.41 0.87 -23.35
CA TRP A 122 -8.39 -0.54 -23.71
C TRP A 122 -7.82 -0.67 -25.10
N TYR A 123 -6.84 -1.55 -25.29
CA TYR A 123 -6.33 -1.96 -26.59
C TYR A 123 -6.63 -3.44 -26.75
N ARG A 124 -7.29 -3.83 -27.84
CA ARG A 124 -7.74 -5.21 -28.05
C ARG A 124 -7.30 -5.69 -29.42
N LEU A 125 -6.72 -6.88 -29.47
CA LEU A 125 -6.34 -7.59 -30.68
C LEU A 125 -7.30 -8.76 -30.84
N PHE A 126 -8.23 -8.62 -31.78
CA PHE A 126 -9.27 -9.60 -32.04
C PHE A 126 -8.72 -10.87 -32.66
N SER A 127 -9.04 -12.01 -32.09
CA SER A 127 -8.57 -13.33 -32.51
C SER A 127 -9.14 -13.75 -33.86
N GLN A 128 -10.38 -13.34 -34.18
CA GLN A 128 -11.04 -13.67 -35.45
C GLN A 128 -10.42 -12.96 -36.65
N THR A 129 -10.08 -11.68 -36.48
CA THR A 129 -9.72 -10.78 -37.59
C THR A 129 -8.26 -10.33 -37.58
N PHE A 130 -7.57 -10.53 -36.46
CA PHE A 130 -6.23 -10.00 -36.18
C PHE A 130 -6.13 -8.48 -36.35
N THR A 131 -7.24 -7.76 -36.18
CA THR A 131 -7.25 -6.29 -36.15
C THR A 131 -7.15 -5.79 -34.73
N VAL A 132 -6.62 -4.57 -34.60
CA VAL A 132 -6.49 -3.88 -33.32
C VAL A 132 -7.49 -2.76 -33.23
N ASP A 133 -8.17 -2.64 -32.10
CA ASP A 133 -8.88 -1.43 -31.74
C ASP A 133 -8.37 -0.81 -30.43
N ALA A 134 -8.79 0.42 -30.20
CA ALA A 134 -8.51 1.14 -28.96
C ALA A 134 -9.75 1.93 -28.52
N ILE A 135 -10.20 1.69 -27.29
CA ILE A 135 -11.36 2.35 -26.71
C ILE A 135 -10.93 3.11 -25.45
N SER A 136 -11.16 4.42 -25.43
CA SER A 136 -10.94 5.24 -24.24
C SER A 136 -12.13 5.10 -23.29
N PHE A 137 -12.05 4.13 -22.37
CA PHE A 137 -13.11 3.84 -21.41
C PHE A 137 -12.54 3.54 -20.01
N GLY A 138 -12.51 4.57 -19.17
CA GLY A 138 -11.92 4.54 -17.83
C GLY A 138 -10.95 5.69 -17.63
N VAL A 139 -10.27 5.70 -16.48
CA VAL A 139 -9.17 6.62 -16.15
C VAL A 139 -8.01 5.86 -15.51
N ALA A 140 -6.89 6.54 -15.25
CA ALA A 140 -5.79 5.95 -14.49
C ALA A 140 -6.26 5.47 -13.11
N MET A 141 -5.74 4.33 -12.65
CA MET A 141 -6.09 3.64 -11.39
C MET A 141 -7.46 2.96 -11.35
N ASP A 142 -8.29 3.09 -12.39
CA ASP A 142 -9.45 2.22 -12.55
C ASP A 142 -8.96 0.75 -12.67
N LYS A 143 -9.69 -0.17 -12.03
CA LYS A 143 -9.42 -1.61 -12.11
C LYS A 143 -10.25 -2.19 -13.27
N PRO A 144 -9.64 -2.69 -14.35
CA PRO A 144 -10.39 -3.33 -15.43
C PRO A 144 -11.05 -4.62 -14.93
N ALA A 145 -12.27 -4.87 -15.40
CA ALA A 145 -13.07 -6.03 -15.00
C ALA A 145 -13.98 -6.47 -16.17
N PRO A 146 -13.40 -6.93 -17.30
CA PRO A 146 -14.20 -7.33 -18.45
C PRO A 146 -14.98 -8.62 -18.15
N ALA A 147 -16.25 -8.65 -18.54
CA ALA A 147 -17.13 -9.82 -18.44
C ALA A 147 -18.39 -9.60 -19.30
N ASP A 148 -19.15 -10.63 -19.60
CA ASP A 148 -20.43 -10.52 -20.34
C ASP A 148 -21.57 -10.13 -19.38
N TYR A 149 -21.76 -8.83 -19.11
CA TYR A 149 -22.81 -8.37 -18.19
C TYR A 149 -24.18 -8.22 -18.86
N ASP A 150 -24.24 -8.19 -20.19
CA ASP A 150 -25.50 -8.01 -20.93
C ASP A 150 -26.06 -9.33 -21.52
N GLY A 151 -25.26 -10.39 -21.52
CA GLY A 151 -25.61 -11.76 -21.92
C GLY A 151 -25.60 -11.97 -23.42
N ASP A 152 -24.80 -11.20 -24.17
CA ASP A 152 -24.70 -11.31 -25.63
C ASP A 152 -23.62 -12.29 -26.11
N GLY A 153 -22.91 -12.93 -25.18
CA GLY A 153 -21.82 -13.86 -25.44
C GLY A 153 -20.47 -13.19 -25.66
N LYS A 154 -20.35 -11.87 -25.45
CA LYS A 154 -19.11 -11.10 -25.58
C LYS A 154 -18.77 -10.43 -24.25
N ALA A 155 -17.48 -10.26 -23.99
CA ALA A 155 -17.02 -9.46 -22.88
C ALA A 155 -17.33 -7.98 -23.11
N ASP A 156 -18.01 -7.37 -22.15
CA ASP A 156 -18.15 -5.93 -22.06
C ASP A 156 -16.84 -5.28 -21.62
N VAL A 157 -16.69 -4.01 -21.99
CA VAL A 157 -15.63 -3.17 -21.45
C VAL A 157 -16.13 -2.54 -20.14
N ALA A 158 -15.55 -2.95 -19.01
CA ALA A 158 -15.95 -2.46 -17.70
C ALA A 158 -14.77 -2.17 -16.77
N VAL A 159 -14.94 -1.18 -15.90
CA VAL A 159 -13.97 -0.79 -14.88
C VAL A 159 -14.64 -0.57 -13.53
N PHE A 160 -13.95 -0.94 -12.44
CA PHE A 160 -14.26 -0.47 -11.10
C PHE A 160 -13.33 0.68 -10.72
N ARG A 161 -13.90 1.81 -10.33
CA ARG A 161 -13.17 2.99 -9.86
C ARG A 161 -13.07 3.00 -8.34
N PRO A 162 -11.89 2.75 -7.76
CA PRO A 162 -11.77 2.69 -6.30
C PRO A 162 -12.05 4.03 -5.63
N SER A 163 -11.70 5.16 -6.26
CA SER A 163 -11.79 6.50 -5.66
C SER A 163 -13.21 6.93 -5.29
N ASP A 164 -14.23 6.39 -5.95
CA ASP A 164 -15.63 6.68 -5.65
C ASP A 164 -16.52 5.44 -5.47
N GLY A 165 -15.97 4.24 -5.66
CA GLY A 165 -16.68 2.97 -5.51
C GLY A 165 -17.66 2.70 -6.65
N THR A 166 -17.40 3.22 -7.85
CA THR A 166 -18.33 3.12 -8.99
C THR A 166 -17.83 2.15 -10.05
N TRP A 167 -18.72 1.29 -10.51
CA TRP A 167 -18.55 0.48 -11.72
C TRP A 167 -19.02 1.26 -12.93
N TYR A 168 -18.21 1.29 -13.97
CA TYR A 168 -18.57 1.84 -15.28
C TYR A 168 -18.48 0.73 -16.31
N ARG A 169 -19.48 0.64 -17.19
CA ARG A 169 -19.57 -0.39 -18.23
C ARG A 169 -20.00 0.22 -19.56
N LEU A 170 -19.44 -0.30 -20.64
CA LEU A 170 -19.90 -0.11 -22.00
C LEU A 170 -20.32 -1.47 -22.56
N ALA A 171 -21.61 -1.62 -22.84
CA ALA A 171 -22.19 -2.87 -23.32
C ALA A 171 -21.67 -3.24 -24.72
N SER A 172 -21.29 -4.50 -24.94
CA SER A 172 -20.84 -5.07 -26.21
C SER A 172 -21.95 -5.03 -27.27
N SER A 173 -23.19 -5.35 -26.90
CA SER A 173 -24.30 -5.53 -27.83
C SER A 173 -24.74 -4.24 -28.54
N ASN A 174 -24.60 -3.09 -27.89
CA ASN A 174 -25.14 -1.81 -28.38
C ASN A 174 -24.37 -0.56 -27.93
N SER A 175 -23.21 -0.72 -27.27
CA SER A 175 -22.43 0.39 -26.70
C SER A 175 -23.19 1.24 -25.68
N ALA A 176 -24.21 0.69 -25.01
CA ALA A 176 -24.90 1.38 -23.94
C ALA A 176 -23.98 1.56 -22.72
N PHE A 177 -23.90 2.79 -22.24
CA PHE A 177 -23.17 3.13 -21.02
C PHE A 177 -23.99 2.82 -19.77
N SER A 178 -23.35 2.25 -18.75
CA SER A 178 -23.91 2.05 -17.43
C SER A 178 -22.91 2.51 -16.36
N ALA A 179 -23.43 3.10 -15.28
CA ALA A 179 -22.66 3.45 -14.10
C ALA A 179 -23.43 3.05 -12.85
N ILE A 180 -22.84 2.22 -12.00
CA ILE A 180 -23.46 1.71 -10.78
C ILE A 180 -22.50 1.93 -9.63
N ARG A 181 -22.93 2.68 -8.61
CA ARG A 181 -22.13 2.84 -7.40
C ARG A 181 -22.32 1.62 -6.51
N PHE A 182 -21.32 0.75 -6.49
CA PHE A 182 -21.32 -0.48 -5.73
C PHE A 182 -19.89 -0.82 -5.37
N GLY A 183 -19.53 -0.70 -4.09
CA GLY A 183 -18.18 -0.93 -3.58
C GLY A 183 -17.55 0.27 -2.90
N THR A 184 -16.32 0.08 -2.43
CA THR A 184 -15.46 1.11 -1.86
C THR A 184 -14.01 0.92 -2.28
N ASP A 185 -13.19 1.95 -2.09
CA ASP A 185 -11.75 1.85 -2.25
C ASP A 185 -11.16 0.67 -1.47
N GLY A 186 -10.26 -0.08 -2.11
CA GLY A 186 -9.69 -1.32 -1.58
C GLY A 186 -10.43 -2.61 -1.94
N ASP A 187 -11.70 -2.53 -2.39
CA ASP A 187 -12.42 -3.71 -2.90
C ASP A 187 -11.78 -4.23 -4.20
N ILE A 188 -11.83 -5.54 -4.41
CA ILE A 188 -11.32 -6.24 -5.60
C ILE A 188 -12.53 -6.64 -6.47
N PRO A 189 -12.62 -6.20 -7.73
CA PRO A 189 -13.66 -6.64 -8.66
C PRO A 189 -13.47 -8.13 -9.03
N VAL A 190 -14.55 -8.91 -9.00
CA VAL A 190 -14.57 -10.34 -9.34
C VAL A 190 -15.89 -10.70 -10.05
N PRO A 191 -16.18 -10.10 -11.22
CA PRO A 191 -17.44 -10.28 -11.92
C PRO A 191 -17.59 -11.70 -12.46
N GLY A 192 -18.81 -12.25 -12.42
CA GLY A 192 -19.10 -13.62 -12.86
C GLY A 192 -20.58 -13.93 -12.69
N ASP A 193 -21.09 -14.97 -13.34
CA ASP A 193 -22.48 -15.38 -13.19
C ASP A 193 -22.64 -16.21 -11.91
N TYR A 194 -23.00 -15.59 -10.78
CA TYR A 194 -23.21 -16.31 -9.51
C TYR A 194 -24.68 -16.64 -9.25
N ASP A 195 -25.61 -16.24 -10.12
CA ASP A 195 -27.03 -16.48 -9.95
C ASP A 195 -27.66 -17.42 -11.00
N GLY A 196 -26.91 -17.72 -12.06
CA GLY A 196 -27.19 -18.69 -13.11
C GLY A 196 -28.01 -18.14 -14.26
N ASP A 197 -27.99 -16.82 -14.48
CA ASP A 197 -28.73 -16.17 -15.58
C ASP A 197 -27.91 -15.99 -16.86
N GLN A 198 -26.68 -16.54 -16.89
CA GLN A 198 -25.68 -16.43 -17.95
C GLN A 198 -25.16 -15.01 -18.18
N LYS A 199 -25.32 -14.12 -17.19
CA LYS A 199 -24.72 -12.78 -17.21
C LYS A 199 -23.80 -12.60 -16.02
N ALA A 200 -22.74 -11.84 -16.22
CA ALA A 200 -21.86 -11.47 -15.13
C ALA A 200 -22.57 -10.55 -14.14
N ASP A 201 -22.54 -10.92 -12.87
CA ASP A 201 -22.94 -10.10 -11.75
C ASP A 201 -21.88 -9.04 -11.43
N VAL A 202 -22.32 -7.90 -10.90
CA VAL A 202 -21.40 -6.94 -10.28
C VAL A 202 -21.01 -7.48 -8.91
N ASN A 203 -19.79 -7.99 -8.79
CA ASN A 203 -19.34 -8.68 -7.59
C ASN A 203 -17.94 -8.19 -7.16
N LEU A 204 -17.75 -8.09 -5.83
CA LEU A 204 -16.58 -7.55 -5.19
C LEU A 204 -16.15 -8.41 -4.02
N PHE A 205 -14.85 -8.55 -3.82
CA PHE A 205 -14.27 -9.06 -2.59
C PHE A 205 -13.61 -7.92 -1.80
N ARG A 206 -13.97 -7.82 -0.53
CA ARG A 206 -13.38 -6.85 0.40
C ARG A 206 -12.32 -7.54 1.26
N PRO A 207 -11.02 -7.26 1.03
CA PRO A 207 -9.95 -8.03 1.68
C PRO A 207 -9.85 -7.83 3.19
N ASN A 208 -10.34 -6.72 3.75
CA ASN A 208 -10.16 -6.42 5.18
C ASN A 208 -10.86 -7.43 6.10
N ALA A 209 -12.01 -7.96 5.68
CA ALA A 209 -12.87 -8.85 6.44
C ALA A 209 -13.11 -10.19 5.73
N GLY A 210 -12.62 -10.35 4.49
CA GLY A 210 -12.90 -11.52 3.67
C GLY A 210 -14.35 -11.61 3.22
N THR A 211 -14.97 -10.47 2.89
CA THR A 211 -16.40 -10.38 2.61
C THR A 211 -16.65 -10.16 1.13
N TRP A 212 -17.52 -10.97 0.56
CA TRP A 212 -18.05 -10.83 -0.79
C TRP A 212 -19.29 -9.96 -0.78
N TYR A 213 -19.38 -9.05 -1.75
CA TYR A 213 -20.52 -8.19 -2.00
C TYR A 213 -20.94 -8.36 -3.45
N ARG A 214 -22.20 -8.74 -3.66
CA ARG A 214 -22.74 -9.04 -4.99
C ARG A 214 -24.01 -8.26 -5.25
N LEU A 215 -24.17 -7.81 -6.48
CA LEU A 215 -25.39 -7.28 -7.03
C LEU A 215 -25.75 -8.10 -8.27
N ASN A 216 -26.83 -8.88 -8.14
CA ASN A 216 -27.26 -9.83 -9.15
C ASN A 216 -27.74 -9.15 -10.45
N SER A 217 -27.41 -9.72 -11.60
CA SER A 217 -27.87 -9.34 -12.95
C SER A 217 -29.39 -9.51 -13.13
N SER A 218 -29.96 -10.64 -12.68
CA SER A 218 -31.34 -11.05 -12.97
C SER A 218 -32.43 -10.22 -12.27
N ALA A 219 -32.09 -9.49 -11.20
CA ALA A 219 -33.06 -8.71 -10.42
C ALA A 219 -32.48 -7.51 -9.64
N GLY A 220 -31.17 -7.22 -9.75
CA GLY A 220 -30.51 -6.22 -8.90
C GLY A 220 -30.51 -6.59 -7.42
N SER A 221 -30.67 -7.88 -7.09
CA SER A 221 -30.70 -8.38 -5.72
C SER A 221 -29.31 -8.24 -5.09
N TYR A 222 -29.26 -7.69 -3.88
CA TYR A 222 -28.01 -7.52 -3.13
C TYR A 222 -27.74 -8.74 -2.24
N SER A 223 -26.50 -9.23 -2.28
CA SER A 223 -25.98 -10.24 -1.36
C SER A 223 -24.67 -9.77 -0.73
N ALA A 224 -24.47 -10.09 0.55
CA ALA A 224 -23.19 -9.94 1.20
C ALA A 224 -22.90 -11.16 2.06
N MET A 225 -21.75 -11.77 1.86
CA MET A 225 -21.37 -13.01 2.51
C MET A 225 -19.92 -12.98 2.94
N GLN A 226 -19.66 -13.24 4.21
CA GLN A 226 -18.29 -13.42 4.69
C GLN A 226 -17.82 -14.81 4.30
N PHE A 227 -16.96 -14.89 3.30
CA PHE A 227 -16.37 -16.13 2.81
C PHE A 227 -14.91 -15.88 2.43
N GLY A 228 -14.06 -15.84 3.44
CA GLY A 228 -12.64 -15.56 3.32
C GLY A 228 -12.09 -14.95 4.62
N ALA A 229 -10.83 -14.59 4.58
CA ALA A 229 -10.12 -13.91 5.66
C ALA A 229 -9.21 -12.81 5.12
N PHE A 230 -8.64 -12.02 6.02
CA PHE A 230 -7.65 -11.01 5.67
C PHE A 230 -6.45 -11.64 4.96
N GLY A 231 -6.06 -11.06 3.82
CA GLY A 231 -4.94 -11.52 3.00
C GLY A 231 -5.30 -12.61 1.99
N ASP A 232 -6.52 -13.16 2.03
CA ASP A 232 -6.99 -14.09 1.02
C ASP A 232 -7.15 -13.38 -0.34
N ARG A 233 -6.88 -14.12 -1.42
CA ARG A 233 -7.07 -13.67 -2.80
C ARG A 233 -8.37 -14.27 -3.34
N PRO A 234 -9.34 -13.46 -3.79
CA PRO A 234 -10.56 -13.98 -4.39
C PRO A 234 -10.25 -14.61 -5.74
N ILE A 235 -10.97 -15.68 -6.07
CA ILE A 235 -10.84 -16.42 -7.32
C ILE A 235 -12.22 -16.56 -7.94
N LEU A 236 -12.32 -16.27 -9.23
CA LEU A 236 -13.50 -16.50 -10.03
C LEU A 236 -13.43 -17.91 -10.65
N GLY A 237 -14.52 -18.68 -10.56
CA GLY A 237 -14.67 -19.95 -11.27
C GLY A 237 -15.88 -20.77 -10.81
N ASP A 238 -16.36 -21.65 -11.69
CA ASP A 238 -17.32 -22.71 -11.40
C ASP A 238 -16.52 -23.99 -11.10
N PHE A 239 -16.33 -24.33 -9.83
CA PHE A 239 -15.51 -25.49 -9.41
C PHE A 239 -16.33 -26.78 -9.28
N ASP A 240 -17.66 -26.69 -9.27
CA ASP A 240 -18.53 -27.87 -9.14
C ASP A 240 -19.25 -28.28 -10.43
N GLY A 241 -19.25 -27.40 -11.44
CA GLY A 241 -19.75 -27.60 -12.79
C GLY A 241 -21.26 -27.40 -12.91
N ASP A 242 -21.87 -26.60 -12.04
CA ASP A 242 -23.31 -26.34 -12.06
C ASP A 242 -23.73 -25.18 -12.99
N GLY A 243 -22.75 -24.55 -13.64
CA GLY A 243 -22.92 -23.40 -14.53
C GLY A 243 -22.88 -22.05 -13.83
N LYS A 244 -22.60 -22.00 -12.52
CA LYS A 244 -22.47 -20.76 -11.74
C LYS A 244 -21.06 -20.60 -11.18
N SER A 245 -20.67 -19.34 -11.03
CA SER A 245 -19.48 -18.98 -10.28
C SER A 245 -19.66 -19.30 -8.80
N ASP A 246 -18.68 -19.97 -8.22
CA ASP A 246 -18.57 -20.26 -6.81
C ASP A 246 -17.89 -19.11 -6.06
N LEU A 247 -18.11 -19.04 -4.74
CA LEU A 247 -17.27 -18.19 -3.89
C LEU A 247 -15.98 -18.96 -3.61
N ALA A 248 -14.85 -18.46 -4.10
CA ALA A 248 -13.56 -19.12 -3.93
C ALA A 248 -12.47 -18.14 -3.50
N VAL A 249 -11.67 -18.54 -2.52
CA VAL A 249 -10.49 -17.78 -2.08
C VAL A 249 -9.26 -18.66 -1.97
N TRP A 250 -8.10 -18.12 -2.31
CA TRP A 250 -6.81 -18.74 -2.04
C TRP A 250 -6.08 -17.95 -0.95
N ARG A 251 -5.59 -18.66 0.07
CA ARG A 251 -4.90 -18.05 1.22
C ARG A 251 -3.39 -18.13 1.03
N PRO A 252 -2.71 -17.02 0.71
CA PRO A 252 -1.27 -17.04 0.47
C PRO A 252 -0.48 -17.51 1.69
N SER A 253 -0.88 -17.15 2.92
CA SER A 253 -0.14 -17.55 4.12
C SER A 253 -0.03 -19.07 4.34
N THR A 254 -0.88 -19.87 3.67
CA THR A 254 -0.94 -21.32 3.85
C THR A 254 -0.95 -22.12 2.55
N GLY A 255 -1.12 -21.48 1.39
CA GLY A 255 -1.31 -22.17 0.11
C GLY A 255 -2.63 -22.94 0.01
N VAL A 256 -3.63 -22.57 0.81
CA VAL A 256 -4.92 -23.30 0.90
C VAL A 256 -6.01 -22.59 0.11
N TRP A 257 -6.75 -23.37 -0.68
CA TRP A 257 -7.97 -23.00 -1.38
C TRP A 257 -9.18 -23.28 -0.48
N TYR A 258 -10.09 -22.31 -0.40
CA TYR A 258 -11.40 -22.45 0.21
C TYR A 258 -12.44 -22.11 -0.84
N ILE A 259 -13.29 -23.07 -1.18
CA ILE A 259 -14.32 -22.93 -2.19
C ILE A 259 -15.65 -23.28 -1.55
N GLN A 260 -16.64 -22.43 -1.73
CA GLN A 260 -18.03 -22.71 -1.38
C GLN A 260 -18.81 -22.91 -2.66
N LYS A 261 -19.25 -24.15 -2.83
CA LYS A 261 -20.01 -24.62 -3.99
C LYS A 261 -21.39 -23.97 -4.06
N SER A 262 -21.76 -23.49 -5.23
CA SER A 262 -23.01 -22.78 -5.48
C SER A 262 -24.21 -23.75 -5.58
N SER A 263 -23.97 -25.00 -6.00
CA SER A 263 -25.02 -26.02 -6.17
C SER A 263 -25.66 -26.49 -4.86
N ASP A 264 -24.87 -26.60 -3.78
CA ASP A 264 -25.29 -27.19 -2.52
C ASP A 264 -24.79 -26.47 -1.25
N TRP A 265 -24.07 -25.34 -1.41
CA TRP A 265 -23.50 -24.53 -0.32
C TRP A 265 -22.45 -25.25 0.55
N THR A 266 -21.99 -26.43 0.15
CA THR A 266 -20.95 -27.16 0.88
C THR A 266 -19.55 -26.63 0.54
N TYR A 267 -18.60 -26.90 1.42
CA TYR A 267 -17.22 -26.43 1.27
C TYR A 267 -16.32 -27.48 0.65
N PHE A 268 -15.48 -27.03 -0.28
CA PHE A 268 -14.31 -27.75 -0.75
C PHE A 268 -13.06 -27.00 -0.27
N ILE A 269 -12.12 -27.73 0.33
CA ILE A 269 -10.89 -27.16 0.87
C ILE A 269 -9.72 -27.99 0.35
N ALA A 270 -8.76 -27.35 -0.29
CA ALA A 270 -7.56 -28.03 -0.81
C ALA A 270 -6.30 -27.26 -0.43
N ALA A 271 -5.34 -27.94 0.19
CA ALA A 271 -3.99 -27.43 0.35
C ALA A 271 -3.24 -27.66 -0.97
N PHE A 272 -3.12 -26.62 -1.79
CA PHE A 272 -2.49 -26.73 -3.11
C PHE A 272 -1.78 -25.43 -3.49
N GLY A 273 -0.46 -25.48 -3.51
CA GLY A 273 0.42 -24.34 -3.79
C GLY A 273 1.24 -23.93 -2.57
N LEU A 274 2.19 -23.03 -2.82
CA LEU A 274 3.07 -22.41 -1.83
C LEU A 274 2.71 -20.94 -1.62
N PRO A 275 3.13 -20.30 -0.52
CA PRO A 275 2.79 -18.90 -0.26
C PRO A 275 3.18 -17.88 -1.34
N THR A 276 4.20 -18.21 -2.13
CA THR A 276 4.69 -17.38 -3.24
C THR A 276 3.99 -17.65 -4.57
N ASP A 277 3.18 -18.70 -4.65
CA ASP A 277 2.52 -19.05 -5.89
C ASP A 277 1.39 -18.04 -6.21
N ILE A 278 1.03 -17.96 -7.49
CA ILE A 278 -0.06 -17.12 -8.00
C ILE A 278 -1.20 -18.07 -8.36
N PRO A 279 -2.39 -17.94 -7.76
CA PRO A 279 -3.52 -18.80 -8.12
C PRO A 279 -4.00 -18.45 -9.53
N VAL A 280 -4.19 -19.47 -10.35
CA VAL A 280 -4.44 -19.36 -11.80
C VAL A 280 -5.51 -20.36 -12.24
N ALA A 281 -6.61 -20.43 -11.49
CA ALA A 281 -7.67 -21.40 -11.72
C ALA A 281 -8.41 -21.15 -13.05
N ALA A 282 -8.59 -22.20 -13.85
CA ALA A 282 -9.34 -22.24 -15.10
C ALA A 282 -9.64 -23.72 -15.48
N ASP A 283 -10.47 -23.96 -16.49
CA ASP A 283 -10.75 -25.32 -16.99
C ASP A 283 -9.68 -25.75 -18.00
N TYR A 284 -8.58 -26.36 -17.53
CA TYR A 284 -7.45 -26.76 -18.38
C TYR A 284 -7.64 -28.13 -19.04
N ASP A 285 -8.61 -28.93 -18.59
CA ASP A 285 -8.83 -30.28 -19.10
C ASP A 285 -10.11 -30.45 -19.93
N GLY A 286 -10.97 -29.44 -19.92
CA GLY A 286 -12.14 -29.26 -20.78
C GLY A 286 -13.36 -30.04 -20.29
N ASP A 287 -13.46 -30.29 -18.98
CA ASP A 287 -14.57 -31.02 -18.39
C ASP A 287 -15.75 -30.13 -17.98
N GLY A 288 -15.61 -28.81 -18.17
CA GLY A 288 -16.59 -27.80 -17.80
C GLY A 288 -16.48 -27.32 -16.35
N LYS A 289 -15.44 -27.73 -15.61
CA LYS A 289 -15.17 -27.29 -14.24
C LYS A 289 -13.84 -26.55 -14.15
N THR A 290 -13.78 -25.63 -13.21
CA THR A 290 -12.56 -24.88 -12.91
C THR A 290 -11.58 -25.78 -12.17
N ASP A 291 -10.41 -26.00 -12.76
CA ASP A 291 -9.31 -26.70 -12.11
C ASP A 291 -8.63 -25.82 -11.07
N ILE A 292 -8.15 -26.45 -10.01
CA ILE A 292 -7.30 -25.77 -9.03
C ILE A 292 -5.88 -25.73 -9.57
N ALA A 293 -5.38 -24.53 -9.81
CA ALA A 293 -4.07 -24.33 -10.40
C ALA A 293 -3.32 -23.15 -9.78
N VAL A 294 -2.00 -23.28 -9.71
CA VAL A 294 -1.07 -22.23 -9.29
C VAL A 294 0.09 -22.09 -10.27
N TYR A 295 0.45 -20.87 -10.62
CA TYR A 295 1.70 -20.54 -11.30
C TYR A 295 2.75 -20.24 -10.24
N ARG A 296 3.92 -20.86 -10.35
CA ARG A 296 5.05 -20.61 -9.46
C ARG A 296 6.08 -19.74 -10.19
N PRO A 297 6.20 -18.45 -9.84
CA PRO A 297 7.19 -17.58 -10.48
C PRO A 297 8.64 -18.07 -10.27
N ALA A 298 8.91 -18.80 -9.19
CA ALA A 298 10.27 -19.24 -8.85
C ALA A 298 10.89 -20.18 -9.90
N ASP A 299 10.07 -20.96 -10.63
CA ASP A 299 10.49 -21.93 -11.63
C ASP A 299 9.75 -21.78 -12.98
N GLY A 300 8.75 -20.89 -13.08
CA GLY A 300 7.96 -20.70 -14.28
C GLY A 300 7.01 -21.88 -14.56
N VAL A 301 6.65 -22.65 -13.53
CA VAL A 301 5.84 -23.86 -13.67
C VAL A 301 4.40 -23.60 -13.25
N TRP A 302 3.48 -24.07 -14.07
CA TRP A 302 2.06 -24.18 -13.78
C TRP A 302 1.79 -25.53 -13.16
N HIS A 303 1.34 -25.54 -11.91
CA HIS A 303 0.89 -26.72 -11.19
C HIS A 303 -0.62 -26.72 -11.16
N ARG A 304 -1.26 -27.83 -11.56
CA ARG A 304 -2.72 -27.95 -11.50
C ARG A 304 -3.16 -29.32 -11.02
N ILE A 305 -4.35 -29.38 -10.44
CA ILE A 305 -5.12 -30.60 -10.22
C ILE A 305 -6.33 -30.53 -11.13
N ASN A 306 -6.38 -31.45 -12.09
CA ASN A 306 -7.51 -31.64 -12.98
C ASN A 306 -8.75 -32.05 -12.19
N SER A 307 -9.84 -31.32 -12.38
CA SER A 307 -11.12 -31.51 -11.70
C SER A 307 -11.82 -32.81 -12.12
N SER A 308 -11.65 -33.24 -13.38
CA SER A 308 -12.26 -34.45 -13.94
C SER A 308 -11.83 -35.77 -13.27
N ASN A 309 -10.59 -35.83 -12.78
CA ASN A 309 -9.97 -37.07 -12.32
C ASN A 309 -9.02 -36.91 -11.12
N GLY A 310 -8.82 -35.69 -10.63
CA GLY A 310 -7.91 -35.38 -9.52
C GLY A 310 -6.42 -35.55 -9.86
N SER A 311 -6.05 -35.70 -11.14
CA SER A 311 -4.66 -35.89 -11.54
C SER A 311 -3.86 -34.59 -11.43
N TYR A 312 -2.66 -34.68 -10.89
CA TYR A 312 -1.72 -33.57 -10.83
C TYR A 312 -0.98 -33.42 -12.15
N GLN A 313 -0.89 -32.19 -12.65
CA GLN A 313 -0.11 -31.83 -13.83
C GLN A 313 0.86 -30.69 -13.48
N ALA A 314 2.05 -30.72 -14.09
CA ALA A 314 3.05 -29.66 -14.00
C ALA A 314 3.55 -29.32 -15.40
N SER A 315 3.37 -28.07 -15.82
CA SER A 315 3.74 -27.60 -17.16
C SER A 315 4.69 -26.41 -17.04
N VAL A 316 5.87 -26.48 -17.65
CA VAL A 316 6.80 -25.34 -17.70
C VAL A 316 6.31 -24.38 -18.77
N TRP A 317 5.81 -23.21 -18.37
CA TRP A 317 5.32 -22.21 -19.30
C TRP A 317 5.40 -20.79 -18.72
N GLY A 318 6.44 -20.05 -19.13
CA GLY A 318 6.72 -18.70 -18.65
C GLY A 318 8.04 -18.59 -17.90
N THR A 319 8.26 -17.43 -17.30
CA THR A 319 9.45 -17.07 -16.52
C THR A 319 9.05 -16.31 -15.25
N GLY A 320 9.93 -16.20 -14.27
CA GLY A 320 9.57 -15.58 -12.98
C GLY A 320 9.16 -14.10 -13.02
N SER A 321 9.39 -13.39 -14.13
CA SER A 321 8.91 -12.03 -14.35
C SER A 321 7.58 -11.95 -15.09
N ASP A 322 7.09 -13.08 -15.61
CA ASP A 322 5.88 -13.13 -16.41
C ASP A 322 4.64 -13.09 -15.51
N MET A 323 3.62 -12.38 -15.96
CA MET A 323 2.32 -12.33 -15.33
C MET A 323 1.44 -13.42 -15.95
N PRO A 324 1.06 -14.47 -15.19
CA PRO A 324 0.17 -15.50 -15.72
C PRO A 324 -1.21 -14.91 -16.02
N ILE A 325 -1.82 -15.38 -17.11
CA ILE A 325 -3.15 -14.99 -17.57
C ILE A 325 -4.10 -16.13 -17.23
N ALA A 326 -4.64 -16.11 -16.01
CA ALA A 326 -5.70 -17.00 -15.57
C ALA A 326 -6.23 -16.58 -14.19
N GLY A 327 -7.54 -16.73 -13.98
CA GLY A 327 -8.24 -16.21 -12.80
C GLY A 327 -8.16 -14.67 -12.67
N ASP A 328 -9.10 -14.06 -11.96
CA ASP A 328 -9.12 -12.61 -11.69
C ASP A 328 -8.05 -12.16 -10.67
N THR A 329 -6.81 -12.67 -10.79
CA THR A 329 -5.69 -12.04 -10.11
C THR A 329 -5.38 -10.73 -10.82
N VAL A 330 -5.81 -9.62 -10.24
CA VAL A 330 -5.21 -8.31 -10.54
C VAL A 330 -3.71 -8.45 -10.31
N PRO A 331 -2.86 -8.35 -11.35
CA PRO A 331 -1.46 -8.76 -11.24
C PRO A 331 -0.66 -7.92 -10.24
N VAL A 332 0.14 -8.59 -9.40
CA VAL A 332 1.29 -7.96 -8.76
C VAL A 332 2.32 -7.72 -9.87
N GLN A 333 2.62 -6.45 -10.12
CA GLN A 333 3.48 -5.98 -11.19
C GLN A 333 4.89 -6.62 -11.13
N GLY A 334 5.42 -7.02 -12.29
CA GLY A 334 6.85 -7.35 -12.49
C GLY A 334 7.76 -6.11 -12.35
N PRO A 335 9.09 -6.25 -12.46
CA PRO A 335 10.03 -5.15 -12.24
C PRO A 335 9.66 -3.93 -13.08
N SER A 336 9.51 -2.78 -12.43
CA SER A 336 8.97 -1.57 -13.04
C SER A 336 9.92 -1.04 -14.12
N SER A 337 9.74 -1.42 -15.40
CA SER A 337 10.34 -0.62 -16.48
C SER A 337 9.45 0.59 -16.71
N PHE A 338 10.05 1.78 -16.69
CA PHE A 338 9.37 3.05 -16.81
C PHE A 338 10.06 3.89 -17.87
N THR A 339 9.29 4.71 -18.58
CA THR A 339 9.82 5.61 -19.59
C THR A 339 10.08 6.98 -18.97
N CYS A 340 11.34 7.41 -18.97
CA CYS A 340 11.69 8.80 -18.67
C CYS A 340 11.27 9.69 -19.84
N ASN A 341 10.25 10.52 -19.66
CA ASN A 341 9.81 11.47 -20.70
C ASN A 341 10.68 12.73 -20.72
N PHE A 342 11.12 13.18 -19.54
CA PHE A 342 11.94 14.38 -19.39
C PHE A 342 13.03 14.16 -18.35
N TYR A 343 14.06 15.00 -18.39
CA TYR A 343 15.22 14.92 -17.51
C TYR A 343 15.52 16.27 -16.87
N ALA A 344 15.82 16.21 -15.57
CA ALA A 344 16.50 17.27 -14.85
C ALA A 344 17.84 16.77 -14.31
N SER A 345 18.82 17.65 -14.13
CA SER A 345 20.13 17.28 -13.57
C SER A 345 20.65 18.37 -12.63
N PRO A 346 21.58 18.06 -11.70
CA PRO A 346 22.19 19.08 -10.83
C PRO A 346 22.86 20.23 -11.60
N ASN A 347 23.40 19.93 -12.78
CA ASN A 347 24.04 20.91 -13.68
C ASN A 347 23.12 21.31 -14.85
N GLY A 348 21.82 21.04 -14.74
CA GLY A 348 20.85 21.45 -15.75
C GLY A 348 20.70 22.97 -15.78
N THR A 349 20.06 23.47 -16.83
CA THR A 349 19.84 24.92 -16.97
C THR A 349 18.38 25.22 -17.27
N ALA A 350 17.94 26.43 -16.93
CA ALA A 350 16.58 26.88 -17.24
C ALA A 350 16.31 26.92 -18.76
N ALA A 351 17.35 27.11 -19.57
CA ALA A 351 17.32 27.13 -21.03
C ALA A 351 17.38 25.72 -21.66
N GLY A 352 17.54 24.65 -20.87
CA GLY A 352 17.48 23.28 -21.36
C GLY A 352 16.15 22.95 -22.04
N ASN A 353 16.07 21.79 -22.67
CA ASN A 353 14.84 21.31 -23.33
C ASN A 353 14.27 20.03 -22.68
N GLY A 354 14.82 19.61 -21.54
CA GLY A 354 14.34 18.45 -20.78
C GLY A 354 14.74 17.10 -21.39
N THR A 355 15.65 17.09 -22.37
CA THR A 355 16.23 15.85 -22.91
C THR A 355 17.40 15.36 -22.06
N THR A 356 17.85 14.12 -22.27
CA THR A 356 19.06 13.61 -21.63
C THR A 356 20.30 14.45 -21.95
N ALA A 357 20.42 14.98 -23.17
CA ALA A 357 21.56 15.78 -23.61
C ALA A 357 21.53 17.22 -23.05
N ASN A 358 20.34 17.81 -22.97
CA ASN A 358 20.13 19.18 -22.50
C ASN A 358 19.05 19.23 -21.39
N PRO A 359 19.35 18.68 -20.19
CA PRO A 359 18.39 18.59 -19.11
C PRO A 359 18.08 19.97 -18.51
N TRP A 360 16.90 20.09 -17.92
CA TRP A 360 16.54 21.27 -17.11
C TRP A 360 17.25 21.25 -15.75
N ASP A 361 17.42 22.41 -15.12
CA ASP A 361 17.56 22.44 -13.66
C ASP A 361 16.25 21.98 -12.99
N LEU A 362 16.33 21.49 -11.76
CA LEU A 362 15.18 20.85 -11.10
C LEU A 362 14.00 21.81 -10.90
N GLN A 363 14.24 23.03 -10.44
CA GLN A 363 13.14 23.97 -10.19
C GLN A 363 12.43 24.36 -11.50
N THR A 364 13.18 24.57 -12.57
CA THR A 364 12.61 24.79 -13.90
C THR A 364 11.77 23.60 -14.34
N ALA A 365 12.26 22.37 -14.16
CA ALA A 365 11.56 21.15 -14.57
C ALA A 365 10.23 20.96 -13.81
N LEU A 366 10.22 21.19 -12.50
CA LEU A 366 9.01 21.11 -11.67
C LEU A 366 7.97 22.17 -12.04
N GLY A 367 8.40 23.29 -12.63
CA GLY A 367 7.49 24.32 -13.15
C GLY A 367 6.85 24.00 -14.51
N LYS A 368 7.22 22.89 -15.17
CA LYS A 368 6.71 22.52 -16.52
C LYS A 368 5.35 21.81 -16.47
N THR A 369 4.38 22.37 -15.75
CA THR A 369 3.06 21.74 -15.49
C THR A 369 2.25 21.41 -16.75
N SER A 370 2.44 22.14 -17.85
CA SER A 370 1.78 21.86 -19.13
C SER A 370 2.44 20.74 -19.95
N VAL A 371 3.66 20.35 -19.59
CA VAL A 371 4.49 19.40 -20.34
C VAL A 371 4.69 18.10 -19.56
N VAL A 372 4.97 18.23 -18.26
CA VAL A 372 5.17 17.15 -17.29
C VAL A 372 3.86 16.94 -16.52
N THR A 373 2.94 16.22 -17.15
CA THR A 373 1.60 15.92 -16.62
C THR A 373 1.05 14.65 -17.29
N ASN A 374 -0.17 14.22 -16.95
CA ASN A 374 -0.84 13.03 -17.52
C ASN A 374 0.00 11.75 -17.45
N GLY A 375 0.53 11.44 -16.26
CA GLY A 375 1.35 10.27 -15.98
C GLY A 375 2.78 10.34 -16.51
N LYS A 376 3.18 11.43 -17.20
CA LYS A 376 4.55 11.56 -17.71
C LYS A 376 5.57 11.63 -16.59
N THR A 377 6.72 11.00 -16.84
CA THR A 377 7.82 10.88 -15.89
C THR A 377 8.92 11.91 -16.14
N LEU A 378 9.18 12.74 -15.14
CA LEU A 378 10.39 13.54 -14.99
C LEU A 378 11.44 12.71 -14.22
N CYS A 379 12.51 12.35 -14.91
CA CYS A 379 13.64 11.62 -14.34
C CYS A 379 14.74 12.58 -13.87
N LEU A 380 15.20 12.37 -12.65
CA LEU A 380 16.29 13.12 -12.04
C LEU A 380 17.58 12.34 -12.23
N LYS A 381 18.53 12.93 -12.95
CA LYS A 381 19.88 12.37 -13.03
C LYS A 381 20.53 12.36 -11.65
N GLY A 382 21.43 11.41 -11.46
CA GLY A 382 22.15 11.19 -10.23
C GLY A 382 22.97 12.41 -9.82
N GLY A 383 23.03 12.63 -8.50
CA GLY A 383 23.76 13.72 -7.90
C GLY A 383 22.94 14.50 -6.89
N THR A 384 23.52 15.60 -6.39
CA THR A 384 22.93 16.42 -5.33
C THR A 384 22.34 17.70 -5.89
N TYR A 385 21.05 17.90 -5.68
CA TYR A 385 20.30 19.11 -6.01
C TYR A 385 20.20 19.95 -4.73
N THR A 386 21.00 21.02 -4.63
CA THR A 386 21.06 21.86 -3.43
C THR A 386 20.09 23.04 -3.51
N GLY A 387 19.22 23.17 -2.53
CA GLY A 387 18.26 24.27 -2.44
C GLY A 387 16.87 23.79 -2.04
N LYS A 388 15.87 24.60 -2.37
CA LYS A 388 14.45 24.31 -2.13
C LYS A 388 13.75 24.14 -3.45
N PHE A 389 12.75 23.27 -3.45
CA PHE A 389 12.04 22.92 -4.67
C PHE A 389 10.54 22.98 -4.44
N ARG A 390 9.83 23.78 -5.25
CA ARG A 390 8.37 23.80 -5.31
C ARG A 390 7.89 23.05 -6.54
N SER A 391 6.93 22.17 -6.34
CA SER A 391 6.34 21.36 -7.41
C SER A 391 4.85 21.61 -7.55
N PRO A 392 4.46 22.46 -8.51
CA PRO A 392 3.06 22.61 -8.92
C PRO A 392 2.59 21.50 -9.89
N LEU A 393 3.37 20.44 -10.10
CA LEU A 393 3.05 19.37 -11.05
C LEU A 393 1.75 18.64 -10.69
N ILE A 394 0.89 18.45 -11.68
CA ILE A 394 -0.39 17.74 -11.56
C ILE A 394 -0.32 16.45 -12.36
N ASN A 395 -0.72 15.34 -11.74
CA ASN A 395 -0.75 14.01 -12.35
C ASN A 395 0.57 13.64 -13.04
N ALA A 396 1.72 13.89 -12.41
CA ALA A 396 3.04 13.57 -12.96
C ALA A 396 3.76 12.50 -12.13
N VAL A 397 4.84 11.93 -12.68
CA VAL A 397 5.78 11.10 -11.91
C VAL A 397 7.13 11.81 -11.85
N VAL A 398 7.69 11.98 -10.65
CA VAL A 398 9.05 12.49 -10.43
C VAL A 398 9.86 11.40 -9.75
N ARG A 399 10.99 11.01 -10.34
CA ARG A 399 11.81 9.93 -9.79
C ARG A 399 13.28 10.00 -10.20
N SER A 400 14.13 9.26 -9.51
CA SER A 400 15.51 9.04 -9.98
C SER A 400 15.53 8.33 -11.34
N ALA A 401 16.47 8.71 -12.20
CA ALA A 401 16.72 8.01 -13.45
C ALA A 401 17.15 6.55 -13.19
N PRO A 402 16.89 5.61 -14.11
CA PRO A 402 17.26 4.21 -13.93
C PRO A 402 18.73 4.02 -13.55
N GLY A 403 19.00 3.31 -12.44
CA GLY A 403 20.36 3.06 -11.96
C GLY A 403 21.07 4.27 -11.35
N GLU A 404 20.40 5.42 -11.24
CA GLU A 404 20.95 6.65 -10.68
C GLU A 404 20.27 6.98 -9.33
N SER A 405 20.94 7.77 -8.49
CA SER A 405 20.39 8.23 -7.20
C SER A 405 20.37 9.75 -7.15
N ALA A 406 19.17 10.33 -7.14
CA ALA A 406 18.97 11.75 -6.99
C ALA A 406 18.76 12.12 -5.51
N LYS A 407 19.57 13.05 -5.02
CA LYS A 407 19.49 13.58 -3.66
C LYS A 407 19.10 15.06 -3.69
N LEU A 408 18.05 15.41 -2.96
CA LEU A 408 17.66 16.80 -2.72
C LEU A 408 18.20 17.22 -1.35
N ASP A 409 19.00 18.28 -1.33
CA ASP A 409 19.62 18.82 -0.12
C ASP A 409 19.15 20.25 0.14
N GLY A 410 18.39 20.44 1.22
CA GLY A 410 17.80 21.72 1.61
C GLY A 410 18.79 22.82 2.02
N TYR A 411 20.08 22.51 2.17
CA TYR A 411 21.06 23.47 2.66
C TYR A 411 21.81 24.18 1.54
N ARG A 412 21.70 25.51 1.52
CA ARG A 412 22.48 26.40 0.66
C ARG A 412 22.69 27.76 1.33
N THR A 413 23.82 28.38 1.03
CA THR A 413 24.20 29.70 1.53
C THR A 413 24.56 30.63 0.39
N THR A 414 24.38 31.92 0.63
CA THR A 414 24.84 33.03 -0.21
C THR A 414 25.41 34.13 0.70
N THR A 415 25.82 35.27 0.16
CA THR A 415 26.31 36.41 0.95
C THR A 415 25.61 37.70 0.56
N LEU A 416 25.52 38.65 1.49
CA LEU A 416 25.13 40.02 1.16
C LEU A 416 26.21 40.71 0.33
N THR A 417 25.84 41.38 -0.76
CA THR A 417 26.81 42.13 -1.58
C THR A 417 27.15 43.50 -0.99
N ALA A 418 26.31 44.02 -0.11
CA ALA A 418 26.48 45.30 0.58
C ALA A 418 25.84 45.21 1.98
N ALA A 419 26.24 46.11 2.87
CA ALA A 419 25.61 46.23 4.18
C ALA A 419 24.15 46.70 4.02
N ILE A 420 23.27 46.21 4.90
CA ILE A 420 21.85 46.57 4.91
C ILE A 420 21.46 47.12 6.28
N THR A 421 20.53 48.07 6.31
CA THR A 421 19.98 48.59 7.58
C THR A 421 18.84 47.71 8.09
N ALA A 422 18.44 47.86 9.36
CA ALA A 422 17.29 47.14 9.93
C ALA A 422 15.94 47.45 9.24
N THR A 423 15.82 48.60 8.56
CA THR A 423 14.59 49.02 7.89
C THR A 423 14.59 48.76 6.38
N GLN A 424 15.72 48.29 5.83
CA GLN A 424 15.87 48.06 4.40
C GLN A 424 15.10 46.81 3.96
N THR A 425 14.17 46.99 3.02
CA THR A 425 13.30 45.92 2.47
C THR A 425 13.65 45.52 1.03
N ASN A 426 14.70 46.13 0.46
CA ASN A 426 15.29 45.73 -0.81
C ASN A 426 16.81 45.65 -0.69
N PHE A 427 17.43 44.57 -1.14
CA PHE A 427 18.88 44.38 -1.06
C PHE A 427 19.35 43.28 -1.99
N THR A 428 20.66 43.20 -2.25
CA THR A 428 21.23 42.25 -3.20
C THR A 428 22.08 41.21 -2.47
N VAL A 429 21.90 39.95 -2.88
CA VAL A 429 22.76 38.83 -2.47
C VAL A 429 23.67 38.43 -3.63
N ALA A 430 24.76 37.69 -3.35
CA ALA A 430 25.67 37.23 -4.39
C ALA A 430 24.99 36.27 -5.38
N ASP A 431 24.06 35.45 -4.87
CA ASP A 431 23.30 34.47 -5.62
C ASP A 431 21.88 34.37 -5.05
N GLY A 432 20.91 34.82 -5.84
CA GLY A 432 19.48 34.78 -5.52
C GLY A 432 18.70 33.70 -6.25
N SER A 433 19.36 32.80 -7.00
CA SER A 433 18.69 31.78 -7.82
C SER A 433 17.77 30.83 -7.01
N ASN A 434 18.05 30.71 -5.71
CA ASN A 434 17.35 29.83 -4.77
C ASN A 434 16.07 30.41 -4.15
N TYR A 435 15.77 31.69 -4.36
CA TYR A 435 14.50 32.28 -3.91
C TYR A 435 13.47 32.15 -5.02
N LEU A 436 12.26 31.74 -4.65
CA LEU A 436 11.15 31.55 -5.56
C LEU A 436 10.22 32.77 -5.44
N ASN A 437 9.78 33.28 -6.59
CA ASN A 437 8.80 34.36 -6.61
C ASN A 437 7.39 33.81 -6.31
N GLY A 438 6.56 34.57 -5.58
CA GLY A 438 5.13 34.25 -5.40
C GLY A 438 4.72 33.72 -4.02
N GLY A 439 5.58 33.83 -3.01
CA GLY A 439 5.22 33.53 -1.62
C GLY A 439 6.38 33.80 -0.67
N PRO A 440 6.15 33.85 0.65
CA PRO A 440 7.23 34.13 1.59
C PRO A 440 8.22 32.96 1.69
N ASP A 441 9.41 33.13 1.12
CA ASP A 441 10.57 32.28 1.38
C ASP A 441 11.34 32.77 2.61
N ASN A 442 11.97 31.86 3.34
CA ASN A 442 12.84 32.23 4.45
C ASN A 442 14.28 32.45 3.97
N LEU A 443 14.82 33.62 4.31
CA LEU A 443 16.24 33.96 4.31
C LEU A 443 16.68 34.24 5.75
N VAL A 444 17.86 33.75 6.13
CA VAL A 444 18.36 33.90 7.50
C VAL A 444 19.75 34.49 7.52
N ILE A 445 19.95 35.56 8.29
CA ILE A 445 21.25 36.23 8.47
C ILE A 445 21.46 36.47 9.96
N GLU A 446 22.53 35.90 10.53
CA GLU A 446 22.96 36.11 11.94
C GLU A 446 21.86 35.92 13.01
N GLY A 447 20.75 35.25 12.66
CA GLY A 447 19.60 34.99 13.54
C GLY A 447 18.32 35.76 13.21
N GLU A 448 18.37 36.72 12.31
CA GLU A 448 17.19 37.34 11.73
C GLU A 448 16.56 36.42 10.68
N VAL A 449 15.24 36.24 10.74
CA VAL A 449 14.45 35.61 9.66
C VAL A 449 13.82 36.72 8.82
N ILE A 450 14.21 36.76 7.56
CA ILE A 450 13.69 37.63 6.52
C ILE A 450 12.74 36.80 5.65
N LYS A 451 11.47 37.20 5.58
CA LYS A 451 10.47 36.60 4.69
C LYS A 451 10.53 37.30 3.34
N VAL A 452 11.07 36.64 2.33
CA VAL A 452 11.25 37.14 0.97
C VAL A 452 9.99 36.84 0.16
N PHE A 453 9.31 37.86 -0.36
CA PHE A 453 8.11 37.67 -1.19
C PHE A 453 8.41 37.72 -2.69
N SER A 454 9.41 38.53 -3.08
CA SER A 454 9.83 38.65 -4.47
C SER A 454 11.29 39.01 -4.63
N ARG A 455 11.83 38.65 -5.80
CA ARG A 455 13.16 39.04 -6.26
C ARG A 455 13.19 39.33 -7.77
N SER A 456 14.17 40.14 -8.15
CA SER A 456 14.58 40.35 -9.54
C SER A 456 16.08 40.00 -9.67
N GLY A 457 16.40 38.94 -10.41
CA GLY A 457 17.77 38.43 -10.49
C GLY A 457 18.29 38.03 -9.09
N ASN A 458 19.29 38.75 -8.60
CA ASN A 458 19.89 38.55 -7.28
C ASN A 458 19.41 39.58 -6.23
N THR A 459 18.55 40.51 -6.63
CA THR A 459 18.02 41.56 -5.75
C THR A 459 16.70 41.12 -5.16
N ILE A 460 16.64 41.03 -3.84
CA ILE A 460 15.39 40.92 -3.08
C ILE A 460 14.66 42.27 -3.21
N THR A 461 13.45 42.24 -3.73
CA THR A 461 12.67 43.45 -4.05
C THR A 461 11.53 43.69 -3.07
N ASP A 462 11.07 42.65 -2.38
CA ASP A 462 10.06 42.72 -1.35
C ASP A 462 10.32 41.68 -0.26
N CYS A 463 10.41 42.13 0.98
CA CYS A 463 10.57 41.26 2.13
C CYS A 463 10.02 41.86 3.42
N LEU A 464 9.58 40.99 4.32
CA LEU A 464 9.33 41.30 5.72
C LEU A 464 10.57 40.96 6.56
N ARG A 465 11.17 42.00 7.14
CA ARG A 465 12.30 41.92 8.06
C ARG A 465 11.82 41.59 9.48
N GLY A 466 12.66 40.90 10.26
CA GLY A 466 12.33 40.58 11.65
C GLY A 466 11.02 39.79 11.82
N ALA A 467 10.77 38.79 10.97
CA ALA A 467 9.56 37.97 11.06
C ALA A 467 9.39 37.36 12.45
N SER A 468 8.17 36.94 12.81
CA SER A 468 7.79 36.48 14.16
C SER A 468 8.67 35.36 14.73
N ASN A 469 9.42 34.67 13.87
CA ASN A 469 10.40 33.65 14.21
C ASN A 469 11.88 34.13 14.18
N SER A 470 12.14 35.43 14.30
CA SER A 470 13.51 35.96 14.37
C SER A 470 14.05 35.89 15.80
N MET A 471 15.36 35.68 15.97
CA MET A 471 15.96 35.73 17.31
C MET A 471 16.01 37.16 17.86
N ASN A 472 16.30 38.14 17.01
CA ASN A 472 16.56 39.53 17.42
C ASN A 472 15.65 40.57 16.73
N GLY A 473 14.57 40.15 16.04
CA GLY A 473 13.80 41.08 15.20
C GLY A 473 14.61 41.53 13.97
N ALA A 474 14.33 42.72 13.43
CA ALA A 474 15.00 43.25 12.25
C ALA A 474 16.31 43.95 12.62
N GLU A 475 17.44 43.55 12.01
CA GLU A 475 18.79 43.99 12.42
C GLU A 475 19.61 44.54 11.24
N PRO A 476 20.57 45.46 11.44
CA PRO A 476 21.53 45.78 10.39
C PRO A 476 22.50 44.60 10.18
N HIS A 477 22.92 44.36 8.94
CA HIS A 477 23.88 43.30 8.59
C HIS A 477 25.01 43.86 7.73
N ALA A 478 26.21 43.31 7.91
CA ALA A 478 27.40 43.76 7.18
C ALA A 478 27.43 43.21 5.74
N ALA A 479 28.19 43.89 4.87
CA ALA A 479 28.54 43.33 3.58
C ALA A 479 29.33 42.03 3.78
N GLY A 480 29.03 40.99 3.00
CA GLY A 480 29.64 39.68 3.14
C GLY A 480 29.02 38.77 4.21
N SER A 481 28.06 39.25 5.02
CA SER A 481 27.34 38.39 5.98
C SER A 481 26.72 37.19 5.25
N THR A 482 26.88 36.00 5.84
CA THR A 482 26.36 34.76 5.27
C THR A 482 24.85 34.70 5.43
N ALA A 483 24.17 34.49 4.32
CA ALA A 483 22.73 34.41 4.25
C ALA A 483 22.33 32.95 3.92
N ILE A 484 21.65 32.30 4.85
CA ILE A 484 21.17 30.93 4.70
C ILE A 484 19.81 30.99 3.99
N THR A 485 19.70 30.34 2.83
CA THR A 485 18.48 30.38 2.01
C THR A 485 17.52 29.23 2.35
N GLY A 486 17.61 28.68 3.57
CA GLY A 486 17.06 27.38 3.99
C GLY A 486 15.59 27.37 4.44
N GLY A 487 14.97 26.20 4.46
CA GLY A 487 13.52 25.97 4.66
C GLY A 487 13.11 24.60 4.10
N ASP A 488 11.84 24.41 3.73
CA ASP A 488 11.34 23.10 3.29
C ASP A 488 12.00 22.64 1.97
N VAL A 489 12.43 21.38 1.90
CA VAL A 489 13.28 20.89 0.80
C VAL A 489 12.45 20.64 -0.46
N LEU A 490 11.38 19.86 -0.35
CA LEU A 490 10.43 19.59 -1.43
C LEU A 490 9.01 19.97 -0.99
N TYR A 491 8.43 20.98 -1.62
CA TYR A 491 7.10 21.50 -1.34
C TYR A 491 6.16 21.19 -2.52
N ILE A 492 5.20 20.30 -2.30
CA ILE A 492 4.32 19.72 -3.32
C ILE A 492 2.96 20.43 -3.30
N GLU A 493 2.76 21.30 -4.29
CA GLU A 493 1.56 22.13 -4.47
C GLU A 493 0.53 21.46 -5.38
N GLY A 494 0.99 20.81 -6.44
CA GLY A 494 0.11 20.14 -7.39
C GLY A 494 -0.48 18.83 -6.84
N SER A 495 -1.51 18.34 -7.50
CA SER A 495 -2.31 17.18 -7.06
C SER A 495 -2.09 15.94 -7.93
N GLY A 496 -2.31 14.75 -7.36
CA GLY A 496 -2.30 13.47 -8.10
C GLY A 496 -0.93 13.01 -8.62
N SER A 497 0.15 13.66 -8.20
CA SER A 497 1.51 13.34 -8.65
C SER A 497 2.17 12.29 -7.75
N THR A 498 3.10 11.51 -8.32
CA THR A 498 3.91 10.52 -7.60
C THR A 498 5.36 10.99 -7.54
N TYR A 499 5.93 11.06 -6.34
CA TYR A 499 7.35 11.34 -6.10
C TYR A 499 7.97 10.08 -5.52
N ARG A 500 8.99 9.54 -6.18
CA ARG A 500 9.50 8.23 -5.81
C ARG A 500 10.98 8.02 -6.00
N ASP A 501 11.54 7.13 -5.19
CA ASP A 501 12.94 6.67 -5.29
C ASP A 501 13.95 7.84 -5.17
N LEU A 502 13.71 8.79 -4.26
CA LEU A 502 14.57 9.97 -4.01
C LEU A 502 15.14 9.97 -2.59
N GLU A 503 16.34 10.52 -2.42
CA GLU A 503 16.89 10.90 -1.12
C GLU A 503 16.59 12.39 -0.86
N ILE A 504 16.05 12.73 0.32
CA ILE A 504 15.65 14.09 0.67
C ILE A 504 16.16 14.44 2.07
N MET A 505 17.03 15.43 2.14
CA MET A 505 17.74 15.75 3.37
C MET A 505 18.12 17.22 3.50
N ASN A 506 18.69 17.61 4.64
CA ASN A 506 19.25 18.95 4.84
C ASN A 506 20.63 18.90 5.51
N SER A 507 21.68 19.36 4.83
CA SER A 507 23.06 19.18 5.28
C SER A 507 23.55 20.32 6.17
N ARG A 508 22.64 21.20 6.63
CA ARG A 508 23.01 22.34 7.48
C ARG A 508 23.83 21.82 8.68
N PRO A 509 24.95 22.46 9.04
CA PRO A 509 25.80 21.97 10.13
C PRO A 509 25.23 22.25 11.53
N SER A 510 24.21 23.11 11.65
CA SER A 510 23.53 23.41 12.92
C SER A 510 22.13 22.79 12.97
N ARG A 511 21.75 22.31 14.16
CA ARG A 511 20.40 21.83 14.51
C ARG A 511 19.71 22.70 15.55
N ASP A 512 20.20 23.91 15.76
CA ASP A 512 19.59 24.83 16.72
C ASP A 512 18.19 25.22 16.21
N GLY A 513 17.17 24.89 17.00
CA GLY A 513 15.81 25.38 16.82
C GLY A 513 15.42 26.16 18.08
N ASN A 514 14.85 27.35 17.96
CA ASN A 514 14.06 27.92 19.05
C ASN A 514 12.59 27.54 18.78
N ILE A 515 11.81 27.17 19.79
CA ILE A 515 10.40 26.76 19.66
C ILE A 515 9.51 27.85 19.04
N ALA A 516 9.78 29.12 19.34
CA ALA A 516 9.10 30.25 18.72
C ALA A 516 9.46 30.36 17.22
N ASN A 517 10.57 29.72 16.82
CA ASN A 517 11.26 29.99 15.58
C ASN A 517 11.59 28.73 14.76
N GLN A 518 10.78 27.66 14.86
CA GLN A 518 11.02 26.32 14.30
C GLN A 518 12.05 26.28 13.16
N GLY A 519 13.29 25.89 13.50
CA GLY A 519 14.37 25.58 12.58
C GLY A 519 14.72 26.70 11.59
N ILE A 520 15.28 27.81 12.07
CA ILE A 520 15.72 29.06 11.38
C ILE A 520 16.72 28.82 10.21
N GLY A 521 16.42 27.93 9.27
CA GLY A 521 17.30 27.48 8.18
C GLY A 521 17.30 25.96 7.91
N ARG A 522 16.65 25.14 8.75
CA ARG A 522 16.41 23.71 8.49
C ARG A 522 14.89 23.50 8.48
N GLY A 523 14.30 23.30 7.29
CA GLY A 523 12.87 23.03 7.15
C GLY A 523 12.55 21.54 7.04
N SER A 524 11.29 21.25 6.76
CA SER A 524 10.79 19.88 6.57
C SER A 524 11.34 19.27 5.27
N GLY A 525 11.51 17.96 5.23
CA GLY A 525 12.00 17.26 4.04
C GLY A 525 10.99 17.34 2.91
N VAL A 526 9.78 16.83 3.15
CA VAL A 526 8.68 16.88 2.21
C VAL A 526 7.49 17.58 2.84
N VAL A 527 6.91 18.55 2.14
CA VAL A 527 5.65 19.19 2.50
C VAL A 527 4.63 18.93 1.40
N VAL A 528 3.46 18.41 1.76
CA VAL A 528 2.37 18.12 0.83
C VAL A 528 1.18 19.02 1.13
N VAL A 529 0.80 19.84 0.15
CA VAL A 529 -0.42 20.65 0.21
C VAL A 529 -1.45 20.28 -0.86
N GLY A 530 -1.00 19.74 -2.00
CA GLY A 530 -1.88 19.21 -3.04
C GLY A 530 -2.53 17.88 -2.66
N ASP A 531 -3.68 17.59 -3.25
CA ASP A 531 -4.50 16.41 -2.96
C ASP A 531 -4.04 15.17 -3.75
N GLY A 532 -4.21 13.97 -3.20
CA GLY A 532 -4.06 12.70 -3.93
C GLY A 532 -2.64 12.34 -4.35
N ASN A 533 -1.62 12.97 -3.76
CA ASN A 533 -0.22 12.72 -4.08
C ASN A 533 0.28 11.40 -3.48
N LYS A 534 1.31 10.83 -4.11
CA LYS A 534 1.98 9.61 -3.65
C LYS A 534 3.46 9.87 -3.39
N LEU A 535 3.94 9.41 -2.24
CA LEU A 535 5.35 9.43 -1.84
C LEU A 535 5.80 7.98 -1.70
N VAL A 536 6.70 7.52 -2.58
CA VAL A 536 7.02 6.09 -2.68
C VAL A 536 8.53 5.87 -2.58
N ASN A 537 8.96 4.98 -1.67
CA ASN A 537 10.37 4.60 -1.51
C ASN A 537 11.34 5.79 -1.29
N LEU A 538 10.87 6.86 -0.66
CA LEU A 538 11.72 8.00 -0.34
C LEU A 538 12.63 7.68 0.84
N VAL A 539 13.85 8.21 0.84
CA VAL A 539 14.75 8.22 1.99
C VAL A 539 14.82 9.65 2.53
N VAL A 540 14.10 9.93 3.61
CA VAL A 540 13.91 11.29 4.14
C VAL A 540 14.58 11.43 5.51
N HIS A 541 15.68 12.20 5.58
CA HIS A 541 16.47 12.26 6.81
C HIS A 541 17.11 13.61 7.08
N ASP A 542 17.45 13.84 8.35
CA ASP A 542 18.15 15.05 8.79
C ASP A 542 17.40 16.36 8.47
N ASN A 543 16.08 16.35 8.35
CA ASN A 543 15.26 17.55 8.18
C ASN A 543 14.70 18.04 9.52
N LEU A 544 13.89 19.11 9.55
CA LEU A 544 13.09 19.48 10.73
C LEU A 544 12.00 18.44 10.97
N ASN A 545 11.01 18.37 10.08
CA ASN A 545 10.11 17.22 9.97
C ASN A 545 10.57 16.36 8.79
N GLY A 546 10.36 15.05 8.85
CA GLY A 546 10.59 14.20 7.68
C GLY A 546 9.57 14.52 6.58
N ILE A 547 8.35 14.01 6.75
CA ILE A 547 7.23 14.27 5.83
C ILE A 547 6.10 14.97 6.60
N PHE A 548 5.65 16.09 6.06
CA PHE A 548 4.53 16.87 6.57
C PHE A 548 3.41 16.92 5.53
N THR A 549 2.18 16.55 5.92
CA THR A 549 0.98 16.79 5.12
C THR A 549 0.17 17.89 5.79
N SER A 550 -0.34 18.84 5.01
CA SER A 550 -1.05 20.01 5.55
C SER A 550 -2.53 19.74 5.79
N SER A 551 -3.13 20.54 6.67
CA SER A 551 -4.58 20.55 6.97
C SER A 551 -5.49 20.90 5.80
N VAL A 552 -4.95 21.28 4.63
CA VAL A 552 -5.72 21.50 3.41
C VAL A 552 -5.57 20.37 2.38
N SER A 553 -4.58 19.49 2.56
CA SER A 553 -4.35 18.32 1.71
C SER A 553 -5.31 17.18 2.06
N SER A 554 -5.51 16.27 1.11
CA SER A 554 -6.41 15.12 1.19
C SER A 554 -5.81 13.90 0.49
N SER A 555 -6.07 12.69 1.00
CA SER A 555 -5.78 11.41 0.31
C SER A 555 -4.32 11.20 -0.11
N THR A 556 -3.34 11.65 0.69
CA THR A 556 -1.92 11.39 0.40
C THR A 556 -1.56 9.94 0.75
N GLU A 557 -0.82 9.27 -0.13
CA GLU A 557 -0.24 7.94 0.10
C GLU A 557 1.26 8.08 0.38
N ILE A 558 1.71 7.55 1.50
CA ILE A 558 3.12 7.40 1.87
C ILE A 558 3.37 5.90 1.92
N TYR A 559 4.32 5.44 1.11
CA TYR A 559 4.54 4.01 0.91
C TYR A 559 6.03 3.67 0.83
N GLY A 560 6.48 2.66 1.59
CA GLY A 560 7.82 2.11 1.43
C GLY A 560 8.96 3.05 1.84
N CYS A 561 8.67 4.20 2.44
CA CYS A 561 9.63 5.25 2.75
C CYS A 561 10.47 4.90 3.99
N LEU A 562 11.72 5.33 3.98
CA LEU A 562 12.60 5.33 5.15
C LEU A 562 12.74 6.76 5.67
N VAL A 563 12.32 7.01 6.90
CA VAL A 563 12.31 8.34 7.52
C VAL A 563 13.09 8.31 8.83
N TYR A 564 14.25 8.97 8.92
CA TYR A 564 15.08 8.88 10.11
C TYR A 564 15.87 10.14 10.46
N ASN A 565 16.25 10.29 11.74
CA ASN A 565 17.07 11.41 12.24
C ASN A 565 16.51 12.82 11.93
N ASN A 566 15.19 12.93 11.77
CA ASN A 566 14.52 14.21 11.55
C ASN A 566 14.26 14.91 12.89
N GLY A 567 14.62 16.18 12.94
CA GLY A 567 14.38 17.08 14.06
C GLY A 567 15.52 18.02 14.42
N VAL A 568 15.24 18.88 15.39
CA VAL A 568 16.12 19.92 15.92
C VAL A 568 16.09 19.88 17.46
N HIS A 569 17.03 20.57 18.10
CA HIS A 569 17.03 20.75 19.56
C HIS A 569 16.82 22.23 19.92
N SER A 570 16.06 22.48 20.96
CA SER A 570 15.66 23.81 21.44
C SER A 570 15.73 23.91 22.95
N ARG A 571 16.04 25.09 23.48
CA ARG A 571 15.80 25.42 24.90
C ARG A 571 14.47 26.16 24.99
N ASP A 572 13.41 25.45 25.37
CA ASP A 572 12.04 25.98 25.38
C ASP A 572 11.83 26.94 26.57
N GLY A 573 12.37 28.16 26.49
CA GLY A 573 12.21 29.19 27.53
C GLY A 573 12.80 28.83 28.90
N GLY A 574 13.66 27.81 28.96
CA GLY A 574 14.28 27.27 30.17
C GLY A 574 15.71 26.77 29.95
N THR A 575 16.28 26.09 30.94
CA THR A 575 17.67 25.57 30.89
C THR A 575 17.82 24.19 30.24
N VAL A 576 16.71 23.52 29.91
CA VAL A 576 16.68 22.13 29.42
C VAL A 576 16.52 22.09 27.90
N GLU A 577 17.32 21.25 27.24
CA GLU A 577 17.21 21.02 25.80
C GLU A 577 16.10 20.01 25.47
N ASN A 578 15.25 20.36 24.51
CA ASN A 578 14.09 19.61 24.05
C ASN A 578 14.14 19.35 22.55
N GLY A 579 13.70 18.15 22.17
CA GLY A 579 13.67 17.71 20.78
C GLY A 579 12.39 18.20 20.12
N HIS A 580 12.53 18.78 18.92
CA HIS A 580 11.41 19.16 18.06
C HIS A 580 11.54 18.50 16.69
N GLY A 581 10.43 18.47 15.97
CA GLY A 581 10.35 17.84 14.65
C GLY A 581 9.94 16.37 14.73
N HIS A 582 9.07 16.00 13.80
CA HIS A 582 8.48 14.67 13.69
C HIS A 582 9.12 13.88 12.55
N GLY A 583 9.06 12.56 12.59
CA GLY A 583 9.33 11.76 11.39
C GLY A 583 8.21 12.01 10.37
N LEU A 584 6.99 11.66 10.74
CA LEU A 584 5.78 11.95 9.97
C LEU A 584 4.87 12.90 10.78
N TYR A 585 4.50 14.04 10.20
CA TYR A 585 3.53 14.95 10.77
C TYR A 585 2.34 15.11 9.82
N LEU A 586 1.27 14.39 10.12
CA LEU A 586 0.23 14.10 9.15
C LEU A 586 -1.04 14.84 9.50
N GLU A 587 -1.32 15.92 8.78
CA GLU A 587 -2.62 16.60 8.78
C GLU A 587 -3.42 16.25 7.53
N ASN A 588 -4.74 16.44 7.62
CA ASN A 588 -5.63 16.20 6.49
C ASN A 588 -6.96 16.97 6.68
N ARG A 589 -7.50 17.52 5.58
CA ARG A 589 -8.84 18.11 5.50
C ARG A 589 -9.95 17.07 5.40
N ALA A 590 -9.74 16.04 4.57
CA ALA A 590 -10.71 15.01 4.21
C ALA A 590 -10.07 13.74 3.62
N GLY A 591 -10.75 12.59 3.73
CA GLY A 591 -10.21 11.31 3.27
C GLY A 591 -9.07 10.78 4.16
N TYR A 592 -8.44 9.67 3.76
CA TYR A 592 -7.43 8.98 4.56
C TYR A 592 -6.02 9.27 4.04
N SER A 593 -5.11 9.68 4.92
CA SER A 593 -3.68 9.52 4.62
C SER A 593 -3.31 8.05 4.86
N ARG A 594 -2.75 7.40 3.84
CA ARG A 594 -2.33 5.99 3.88
C ARG A 594 -0.84 5.93 4.13
N VAL A 595 -0.40 5.23 5.18
CA VAL A 595 1.01 5.18 5.61
C VAL A 595 1.43 3.71 5.69
N TYR A 596 1.97 3.19 4.59
CA TYR A 596 2.10 1.76 4.35
C TYR A 596 3.53 1.33 4.14
N GLU A 597 3.95 0.26 4.82
CA GLU A 597 5.28 -0.32 4.65
C GLU A 597 6.40 0.71 4.86
N ASP A 598 6.23 1.68 5.75
CA ASP A 598 7.24 2.70 6.03
C ASP A 598 8.12 2.30 7.22
N ILE A 599 9.37 2.78 7.27
CA ILE A 599 10.26 2.64 8.42
C ILE A 599 10.57 4.03 8.97
N VAL A 600 10.20 4.30 10.22
CA VAL A 600 10.39 5.60 10.89
C VAL A 600 11.22 5.43 12.16
N LEU A 601 12.40 6.06 12.19
CA LEU A 601 13.41 5.81 13.23
C LEU A 601 14.00 7.11 13.80
N ASN A 602 14.31 7.10 15.10
CA ASN A 602 15.21 8.10 15.71
C ASN A 602 14.82 9.58 15.47
N SER A 603 13.52 9.91 15.33
CA SER A 603 13.07 11.30 15.30
C SER A 603 13.44 12.02 16.60
N PHE A 604 13.69 13.33 16.59
CA PHE A 604 14.04 14.05 17.83
C PHE A 604 12.82 14.22 18.76
N LYS A 605 11.61 14.36 18.20
CA LYS A 605 10.36 14.39 18.96
C LYS A 605 9.57 13.10 18.75
N LEU A 606 8.46 13.13 18.00
CA LEU A 606 7.63 11.94 17.77
C LEU A 606 8.05 11.23 16.48
N GLY A 607 7.84 9.91 16.43
CA GLY A 607 8.05 9.14 15.20
C GLY A 607 7.04 9.57 14.15
N ALA A 608 5.77 9.35 14.45
CA ALA A 608 4.66 9.83 13.65
C ALA A 608 3.57 10.45 14.51
N GLN A 609 2.92 11.49 13.99
CA GLN A 609 1.74 12.10 14.58
C GLN A 609 0.66 12.26 13.51
N GLY A 610 -0.45 11.57 13.71
CA GLY A 610 -1.67 11.79 12.98
C GLY A 610 -2.49 12.87 13.67
N TYR A 611 -2.58 14.06 13.05
CA TYR A 611 -3.02 15.32 13.63
C TYR A 611 -4.13 15.99 12.82
N GLY A 612 -5.00 16.79 13.45
CA GLY A 612 -5.98 17.61 12.72
C GLY A 612 -6.45 18.82 13.50
N VAL A 613 -6.60 19.95 12.80
CA VAL A 613 -6.89 21.28 13.38
C VAL A 613 -8.24 21.86 12.91
N THR A 614 -8.62 21.72 11.64
CA THR A 614 -9.73 22.50 11.03
C THR A 614 -10.73 21.70 10.17
N GLY A 615 -10.88 20.39 10.41
CA GLY A 615 -11.88 19.54 9.74
C GLY A 615 -11.96 18.17 10.42
N PRO A 616 -12.92 17.29 10.04
CA PRO A 616 -12.98 15.94 10.58
C PRO A 616 -11.73 15.22 10.12
N TYR A 617 -10.70 15.25 10.98
CA TYR A 617 -9.52 14.44 10.83
C TYR A 617 -10.00 12.99 10.73
N VAL A 618 -9.94 12.41 9.53
CA VAL A 618 -10.25 10.99 9.34
C VAL A 618 -8.92 10.29 9.55
N GLY A 619 -8.74 9.65 10.70
CA GLY A 619 -7.46 9.18 11.17
C GLY A 619 -6.71 8.34 10.15
N GLY A 620 -5.38 8.45 10.14
CA GLY A 620 -4.55 7.68 9.21
C GLY A 620 -4.83 6.18 9.26
N ASP A 621 -4.68 5.50 8.12
CA ASP A 621 -4.52 4.05 8.04
C ASP A 621 -3.01 3.76 8.02
N PHE A 622 -2.50 3.29 9.15
CA PHE A 622 -1.11 2.88 9.31
C PHE A 622 -1.04 1.35 9.20
N ALA A 623 -0.35 0.85 8.17
CA ALA A 623 -0.30 -0.59 7.89
C ALA A 623 1.09 -1.08 7.48
N GLY A 624 1.58 -2.18 8.07
CA GLY A 624 2.86 -2.76 7.66
C GLY A 624 4.10 -1.95 8.06
N SER A 625 3.91 -0.84 8.79
CA SER A 625 4.96 0.15 9.04
C SER A 625 5.69 -0.10 10.36
N ALA A 626 6.98 0.22 10.40
CA ALA A 626 7.82 0.12 11.59
C ALA A 626 8.10 1.50 12.18
N PHE A 627 7.81 1.69 13.47
CA PHE A 627 8.08 2.93 14.20
C PHE A 627 8.94 2.64 15.43
N ALA A 628 10.16 3.17 15.48
CA ALA A 628 11.06 2.84 16.58
C ALA A 628 11.94 3.99 17.08
N ASN A 629 12.23 3.93 18.37
CA ASN A 629 13.25 4.72 19.04
C ASN A 629 13.07 6.24 18.88
N SER A 630 11.83 6.70 18.74
CA SER A 630 11.49 8.12 18.65
C SER A 630 11.87 8.87 19.93
N GLY A 631 12.50 10.02 19.78
CA GLY A 631 13.12 10.79 20.84
C GLY A 631 14.53 10.35 21.21
N ALA A 632 15.11 9.31 20.61
CA ALA A 632 16.43 8.81 21.01
C ALA A 632 17.62 9.79 20.85
N PRO A 633 17.65 10.69 19.86
CA PRO A 633 18.78 11.62 19.73
C PRO A 633 18.99 12.53 20.93
N LEU A 634 17.93 13.01 21.58
CA LEU A 634 18.02 13.98 22.69
C LEU A 634 17.29 13.53 23.97
N GLY A 635 16.30 12.66 23.84
CA GLY A 635 15.37 12.32 24.90
C GLY A 635 14.23 13.34 25.07
N LYS A 636 13.27 12.98 25.91
CA LYS A 636 12.19 13.90 26.32
C LYS A 636 12.68 14.73 27.50
N PHE A 637 12.60 16.06 27.41
CA PHE A 637 13.13 16.97 28.44
C PHE A 637 14.63 16.79 28.71
N GLY A 638 15.40 16.52 27.66
CA GLY A 638 16.85 16.31 27.73
C GLY A 638 17.28 15.01 28.42
N ASP A 639 16.33 14.17 28.88
CA ASP A 639 16.64 12.87 29.46
C ASP A 639 16.67 11.80 28.36
N VAL A 640 17.89 11.43 27.96
CA VAL A 640 18.19 10.40 26.95
C VAL A 640 17.67 9.00 27.31
N ASN A 641 17.09 8.79 28.50
CA ASN A 641 16.42 7.55 28.87
C ASN A 641 14.90 7.61 28.68
N ILE A 642 14.34 8.78 28.36
CA ILE A 642 12.92 8.98 28.10
C ILE A 642 12.72 9.18 26.60
N ARG A 643 12.02 8.24 25.98
CA ARG A 643 11.57 8.30 24.59
C ARG A 643 10.21 8.97 24.49
N ASN A 644 9.92 9.44 23.28
CA ASN A 644 8.63 10.00 22.91
C ASN A 644 7.71 8.90 22.32
N TYR A 645 6.52 9.29 21.87
CA TYR A 645 5.63 8.39 21.13
C TYR A 645 6.27 7.98 19.80
N ASN A 646 6.29 6.68 19.53
CA ASN A 646 6.61 6.19 18.18
C ASN A 646 5.48 6.55 17.21
N LEU A 647 4.23 6.37 17.63
CA LEU A 647 3.05 6.82 16.89
C LEU A 647 2.03 7.42 17.87
N LEU A 648 1.56 8.63 17.54
CA LEU A 648 0.48 9.30 18.24
C LEU A 648 -0.67 9.53 17.25
N VAL A 649 -1.83 8.96 17.53
CA VAL A 649 -3.04 9.06 16.70
C VAL A 649 -4.12 9.78 17.48
N GLY A 650 -4.54 10.92 16.98
CA GLY A 650 -5.67 11.66 17.54
C GLY A 650 -5.63 13.15 17.16
N PRO A 651 -6.76 13.76 16.81
CA PRO A 651 -6.84 15.18 16.49
C PRO A 651 -6.94 16.04 17.76
N ASP A 652 -6.49 17.30 17.72
CA ASP A 652 -6.61 18.21 18.87
C ASP A 652 -8.04 18.75 19.05
N SER A 653 -8.69 19.16 17.94
CA SER A 653 -9.90 19.99 18.00
C SER A 653 -11.19 19.27 17.61
N GLN A 654 -11.15 18.34 16.66
CA GLN A 654 -12.33 17.65 16.13
C GLN A 654 -12.17 16.14 16.17
N ARG A 655 -13.04 15.44 16.90
CA ARG A 655 -12.99 13.99 17.07
C ARG A 655 -13.01 13.27 15.71
N SER A 656 -12.10 12.31 15.55
CA SER A 656 -12.02 11.49 14.35
C SER A 656 -13.11 10.44 14.30
N ALA A 657 -13.73 10.20 13.14
CA ALA A 657 -14.70 9.11 12.99
C ALA A 657 -14.03 7.74 13.11
N THR A 658 -12.87 7.57 12.48
CA THR A 658 -12.14 6.29 12.44
C THR A 658 -10.64 6.53 12.50
N ALA A 659 -9.90 5.55 13.03
CA ALA A 659 -8.45 5.47 12.85
C ALA A 659 -7.99 4.01 12.91
N ILE A 660 -6.96 3.66 12.14
CA ILE A 660 -6.53 2.28 11.96
C ILE A 660 -5.01 2.17 12.11
N VAL A 661 -4.57 1.23 12.95
CA VAL A 661 -3.17 0.81 13.05
C VAL A 661 -3.15 -0.72 12.99
N ARG A 662 -2.59 -1.28 11.92
CA ARG A 662 -2.60 -2.72 11.70
C ARG A 662 -1.29 -3.26 11.17
N ASN A 663 -0.98 -4.53 11.45
CA ASN A 663 0.21 -5.20 10.92
C ASN A 663 1.51 -4.38 11.11
N SER A 664 1.60 -3.56 12.16
CA SER A 664 2.68 -2.58 12.34
C SER A 664 3.61 -2.97 13.48
N TYR A 665 4.85 -2.49 13.43
CA TYR A 665 5.95 -2.96 14.26
C TYR A 665 6.53 -1.81 15.07
N PHE A 666 6.55 -1.95 16.39
CA PHE A 666 7.01 -0.91 17.29
C PHE A 666 8.19 -1.39 18.10
N TYR A 667 9.14 -0.47 18.36
CA TYR A 667 10.24 -0.76 19.26
C TYR A 667 10.74 0.45 20.05
N HIS A 668 11.04 0.22 21.32
CA HIS A 668 11.90 1.07 22.15
C HIS A 668 12.82 0.17 22.98
N PRO A 669 14.10 0.53 23.22
CA PRO A 669 14.95 -0.25 24.12
C PRO A 669 14.34 -0.39 25.52
N ALA A 670 14.47 -1.57 26.14
CA ALA A 670 13.95 -1.83 27.49
C ALA A 670 14.59 -0.94 28.59
N SER A 671 15.78 -0.39 28.32
CA SER A 671 16.44 0.60 29.17
C SER A 671 15.75 1.97 29.16
N SER A 672 14.82 2.20 28.23
CA SER A 672 14.16 3.50 28.05
C SER A 672 12.69 3.48 28.49
N MET A 673 12.24 4.60 29.02
CA MET A 673 10.81 4.93 29.14
C MET A 673 10.30 5.45 27.81
N GLY A 674 8.98 5.46 27.62
CA GLY A 674 8.36 6.04 26.43
C GLY A 674 7.12 5.29 26.00
N TYR A 675 6.46 5.80 24.98
CA TYR A 675 5.21 5.26 24.47
C TYR A 675 5.42 4.69 23.07
N MET A 676 4.85 3.53 22.78
CA MET A 676 4.82 3.06 21.39
C MET A 676 3.66 3.69 20.64
N LEU A 677 2.43 3.36 21.07
CA LEU A 677 1.22 3.88 20.47
C LEU A 677 0.37 4.61 21.51
N GLY A 678 0.16 5.91 21.28
CA GLY A 678 -0.90 6.68 21.92
C GLY A 678 -2.06 6.80 20.93
N PHE A 679 -3.22 6.22 21.24
CA PHE A 679 -4.37 6.13 20.34
C PHE A 679 -5.59 6.84 20.93
N GLY A 680 -6.20 7.77 20.19
CA GLY A 680 -7.29 8.60 20.69
C GLY A 680 -6.79 9.81 21.49
N TYR A 681 -5.67 10.42 21.08
CA TYR A 681 -5.19 11.69 21.64
C TYR A 681 -6.16 12.86 21.33
N GLY A 682 -6.09 13.92 22.13
CA GLY A 682 -6.88 15.16 21.95
C GLY A 682 -8.40 14.94 21.98
N ALA A 683 -9.12 15.43 20.97
CA ALA A 683 -10.56 15.28 20.82
C ALA A 683 -11.00 13.80 20.66
N GLY A 684 -10.08 12.91 20.29
CA GLY A 684 -10.29 11.46 20.32
C GLY A 684 -10.69 10.81 18.99
N VAL A 685 -11.09 9.54 19.07
CA VAL A 685 -11.52 8.69 17.94
C VAL A 685 -12.87 8.03 18.28
N VAL A 686 -13.81 7.98 17.34
CA VAL A 686 -15.09 7.28 17.56
C VAL A 686 -14.88 5.77 17.44
N THR A 687 -14.37 5.29 16.30
CA THR A 687 -14.15 3.85 16.05
C THR A 687 -12.69 3.55 15.71
N GLY A 688 -11.96 2.95 16.64
CA GLY A 688 -10.56 2.57 16.47
C GLY A 688 -10.37 1.10 16.06
N THR A 689 -9.38 0.84 15.20
CA THR A 689 -8.92 -0.53 14.87
C THR A 689 -7.42 -0.63 15.13
N ILE A 690 -7.03 -1.54 16.02
CA ILE A 690 -5.63 -1.79 16.43
C ILE A 690 -5.39 -3.29 16.35
N THR A 691 -4.96 -3.81 15.19
CA THR A 691 -4.86 -5.27 15.00
C THR A 691 -3.52 -5.76 14.49
N ASP A 692 -3.11 -6.96 14.91
CA ASP A 692 -1.96 -7.65 14.33
C ASP A 692 -0.63 -6.89 14.45
N ASN A 693 -0.50 -6.04 15.48
CA ASN A 693 0.68 -5.21 15.71
C ASN A 693 1.66 -5.85 16.71
N TYR A 694 2.93 -5.45 16.63
CA TYR A 694 3.98 -5.84 17.57
C TYR A 694 4.40 -4.63 18.41
N PHE A 695 4.10 -4.65 19.71
CA PHE A 695 4.47 -3.62 20.67
C PHE A 695 5.59 -4.11 21.59
N ILE A 696 6.85 -3.80 21.25
CA ILE A 696 8.02 -4.46 21.83
C ILE A 696 9.01 -3.50 22.52
N GLY A 697 9.28 -3.71 23.82
CA GLY A 697 10.21 -2.95 24.65
C GLY A 697 9.61 -1.72 25.36
N GLY A 698 10.43 -0.71 25.68
CA GLY A 698 9.98 0.58 26.23
C GLY A 698 9.21 0.56 27.57
N GLY A 699 8.54 1.68 27.84
CA GLY A 699 7.73 1.93 29.05
C GLY A 699 6.27 1.52 28.87
N THR A 700 5.51 2.31 28.12
CA THR A 700 4.08 2.07 27.83
C THR A 700 3.92 1.61 26.38
N LEU A 701 3.30 0.46 26.17
CA LEU A 701 3.18 -0.15 24.85
C LEU A 701 1.96 0.43 24.12
N LEU A 702 0.76 0.18 24.63
CA LEU A 702 -0.48 0.71 24.08
C LEU A 702 -1.22 1.57 25.11
N ALA A 703 -1.43 2.84 24.78
CA ALA A 703 -2.31 3.73 25.53
C ALA A 703 -3.52 4.12 24.68
N THR A 704 -4.72 3.77 25.13
CA THR A 704 -5.98 4.20 24.52
C THR A 704 -6.57 5.35 25.33
N GLY A 705 -6.57 6.54 24.74
CA GLY A 705 -7.13 7.78 25.29
C GLY A 705 -8.62 7.91 25.02
N ASN A 706 -9.02 9.04 24.43
CA ASN A 706 -10.41 9.41 24.15
C ASN A 706 -10.99 8.62 22.96
N THR A 707 -11.10 7.30 23.10
CA THR A 707 -11.68 6.42 22.08
C THR A 707 -13.06 5.91 22.51
N THR A 708 -14.09 6.03 21.67
CA THR A 708 -15.44 5.57 22.02
C THR A 708 -15.60 4.05 21.89
N ASN A 709 -15.21 3.50 20.75
CA ASN A 709 -15.23 2.07 20.45
C ASN A 709 -13.88 1.66 19.87
N ALA A 710 -13.38 0.48 20.22
CA ALA A 710 -12.14 -0.04 19.63
C ALA A 710 -12.21 -1.55 19.42
N THR A 711 -11.60 -2.02 18.32
CA THR A 711 -11.23 -3.41 18.11
C THR A 711 -9.72 -3.54 18.28
N ILE A 712 -9.30 -4.34 19.27
CA ILE A 712 -7.90 -4.51 19.69
C ILE A 712 -7.62 -6.01 19.75
N THR A 713 -7.20 -6.58 18.62
CA THR A 713 -7.08 -8.04 18.45
C THR A 713 -5.84 -8.46 17.68
N GLY A 714 -5.33 -9.67 17.93
CA GLY A 714 -4.17 -10.22 17.21
C GLY A 714 -2.83 -9.55 17.55
N ASN A 715 -2.78 -8.65 18.53
CA ASN A 715 -1.56 -7.90 18.84
C ASN A 715 -0.62 -8.69 19.74
N HIS A 716 0.68 -8.44 19.58
CA HIS A 716 1.77 -9.02 20.35
C HIS A 716 2.42 -7.96 21.24
N PHE A 717 2.54 -8.24 22.53
CA PHE A 717 3.13 -7.32 23.51
C PHE A 717 4.29 -7.98 24.23
N TYR A 718 5.40 -7.25 24.38
CA TYR A 718 6.54 -7.73 25.16
C TYR A 718 7.38 -6.57 25.66
N SER A 719 7.78 -6.57 26.92
CA SER A 719 8.85 -5.72 27.43
C SER A 719 9.52 -6.36 28.64
N SER A 720 10.85 -6.51 28.57
CA SER A 720 11.67 -6.97 29.69
C SER A 720 11.86 -5.91 30.78
N ARG A 721 11.38 -4.68 30.57
CA ARG A 721 11.54 -3.56 31.50
C ARG A 721 10.73 -3.76 32.78
N VAL A 722 11.39 -3.61 33.94
CA VAL A 722 10.70 -3.52 35.23
C VAL A 722 9.87 -2.24 35.29
N GLY A 723 8.59 -2.36 35.62
CA GLY A 723 7.64 -1.23 35.58
C GLY A 723 7.15 -0.86 34.18
N ALA A 724 7.26 -1.76 33.20
CA ALA A 724 6.56 -1.62 31.93
C ALA A 724 5.04 -1.66 32.12
N GLN A 725 4.33 -0.95 31.26
CA GLN A 725 2.88 -0.96 31.16
C GLN A 725 2.50 -1.41 29.76
N TYR A 726 1.94 -2.61 29.65
CA TYR A 726 1.58 -3.18 28.35
C TYR A 726 0.33 -2.49 27.81
N THR A 727 -0.62 -2.19 28.68
CA THR A 727 -1.89 -1.57 28.31
C THR A 727 -2.23 -0.43 29.26
N LEU A 728 -2.79 0.66 28.72
CA LEU A 728 -3.38 1.75 29.48
C LEU A 728 -4.71 2.13 28.85
N VAL A 729 -5.81 1.81 29.52
CA VAL A 729 -7.19 2.09 29.06
C VAL A 729 -7.90 3.06 29.99
N ALA A 730 -8.80 3.88 29.45
CA ALA A 730 -9.70 4.70 30.27
C ALA A 730 -10.68 3.81 31.09
N PRO A 731 -11.16 4.25 32.26
CA PRO A 731 -12.15 3.50 33.03
C PRO A 731 -13.48 3.34 32.28
N GLY A 732 -14.17 2.22 32.49
CA GLY A 732 -15.54 2.01 32.01
C GLY A 732 -15.71 1.79 30.51
N GLN A 733 -14.62 1.51 29.78
CA GLN A 733 -14.67 1.21 28.35
C GLN A 733 -15.22 -0.19 28.09
N ASN A 734 -15.87 -0.38 26.93
CA ASN A 734 -16.40 -1.67 26.48
C ASN A 734 -15.90 -2.01 25.07
N TYR A 735 -14.58 -2.18 24.94
CA TYR A 735 -13.93 -2.46 23.66
C TYR A 735 -13.98 -3.95 23.30
N ASN A 736 -13.90 -4.26 22.00
CA ASN A 736 -13.55 -5.61 21.55
C ASN A 736 -12.04 -5.80 21.69
N TRP A 737 -11.59 -6.06 22.90
CA TRP A 737 -10.17 -6.27 23.23
C TRP A 737 -9.96 -7.75 23.51
N ASN A 738 -9.44 -8.50 22.54
CA ASN A 738 -9.36 -9.95 22.65
C ASN A 738 -8.32 -10.58 21.70
N GLN A 739 -8.01 -11.88 21.85
CA GLN A 739 -7.10 -12.62 20.95
C GLN A 739 -5.71 -11.96 20.82
N ASN A 740 -5.21 -11.33 21.89
CA ASN A 740 -3.88 -10.76 21.97
C ASN A 740 -2.92 -11.74 22.65
N THR A 741 -1.62 -11.55 22.42
CA THR A 741 -0.56 -12.36 23.04
C THR A 741 0.37 -11.49 23.87
N TYR A 742 0.45 -11.76 25.17
CA TYR A 742 1.26 -11.01 26.13
C TYR A 742 2.46 -11.84 26.59
N TYR A 743 3.63 -11.59 25.98
CA TYR A 743 4.88 -12.27 26.32
C TYR A 743 5.51 -11.68 27.58
N GLY A 744 6.16 -12.53 28.38
CA GLY A 744 6.84 -12.16 29.60
C GLY A 744 5.96 -11.45 30.63
N ALA A 745 4.64 -11.54 30.53
CA ALA A 745 3.68 -10.80 31.36
C ALA A 745 3.19 -11.58 32.58
N ALA A 746 3.32 -12.91 32.56
CA ALA A 746 2.81 -13.77 33.63
C ALA A 746 3.31 -13.32 35.01
N SER A 747 2.37 -13.20 35.94
CA SER A 747 2.61 -12.73 37.31
C SER A 747 3.13 -11.29 37.48
N ARG A 748 3.19 -10.48 36.42
CA ARG A 748 3.61 -9.07 36.50
C ARG A 748 2.40 -8.13 36.48
N ASN A 749 2.50 -7.04 37.23
CA ASN A 749 1.54 -5.95 37.21
C ASN A 749 1.83 -5.02 36.02
N VAL A 750 1.32 -5.35 34.83
CA VAL A 750 1.61 -4.60 33.58
C VAL A 750 0.36 -4.09 32.86
N PHE A 751 -0.83 -4.47 33.32
CA PHE A 751 -2.10 -4.11 32.68
C PHE A 751 -2.77 -2.95 33.43
N GLY A 752 -3.01 -1.82 32.77
CA GLY A 752 -3.44 -0.61 33.46
C GLY A 752 -4.80 -0.09 33.03
N VAL A 753 -5.61 0.28 34.02
CA VAL A 753 -6.79 1.15 33.87
C VAL A 753 -6.43 2.50 34.47
N ALA A 754 -6.65 3.60 33.75
CA ALA A 754 -6.25 4.93 34.19
C ALA A 754 -6.89 5.28 35.55
N GLY A 755 -6.10 5.86 36.46
CA GLY A 755 -6.54 6.13 37.84
C GLY A 755 -6.53 4.91 38.77
N SER A 756 -6.11 3.73 38.31
CA SER A 756 -5.92 2.52 39.12
C SER A 756 -4.45 2.09 39.19
N SER A 757 -4.14 1.19 40.12
CA SER A 757 -2.87 0.44 40.10
C SER A 757 -2.83 -0.53 38.90
N LEU A 758 -1.62 -0.94 38.49
CA LEU A 758 -1.47 -1.96 37.45
C LEU A 758 -1.91 -3.34 37.98
N TYR A 759 -2.57 -4.11 37.13
CA TYR A 759 -3.09 -5.44 37.41
C TYR A 759 -2.21 -6.53 36.80
N GLN A 760 -2.23 -7.71 37.41
CA GLN A 760 -1.91 -8.97 36.74
C GLN A 760 -3.07 -9.37 35.80
N PHE A 761 -2.78 -10.21 34.80
CA PHE A 761 -3.74 -10.57 33.76
C PHE A 761 -5.07 -11.16 34.25
N PRO A 762 -5.14 -12.05 35.27
CA PRO A 762 -6.44 -12.52 35.79
C PRO A 762 -7.30 -11.39 36.34
N ASN A 763 -6.70 -10.46 37.08
CA ASN A 763 -7.40 -9.32 37.66
C ASN A 763 -7.81 -8.32 36.58
N TRP A 764 -6.94 -8.07 35.59
CA TRP A 764 -7.27 -7.28 34.41
C TRP A 764 -8.55 -7.78 33.73
N ARG A 765 -8.62 -9.08 33.43
CA ARG A 765 -9.81 -9.70 32.81
C ARG A 765 -11.04 -9.55 33.70
N ALA A 766 -10.89 -9.75 35.02
CA ALA A 766 -12.00 -9.62 35.96
C ALA A 766 -12.54 -8.18 36.06
N VAL A 767 -11.67 -7.17 35.99
CA VAL A 767 -12.09 -5.76 36.13
C VAL A 767 -12.56 -5.13 34.81
N THR A 768 -12.10 -5.60 33.65
CA THR A 768 -12.44 -5.01 32.34
C THR A 768 -13.38 -5.85 31.50
N ASN A 769 -13.48 -7.16 31.76
CA ASN A 769 -14.09 -8.16 30.86
C ASN A 769 -13.41 -8.29 29.49
N PHE A 770 -12.20 -7.75 29.32
CA PHE A 770 -11.40 -7.91 28.11
C PHE A 770 -10.62 -9.23 28.10
N ASP A 771 -10.03 -9.55 26.96
CA ASP A 771 -9.00 -10.57 26.79
C ASP A 771 -9.42 -12.01 27.17
N ALA A 772 -10.71 -12.31 27.00
CA ALA A 772 -11.27 -13.64 27.33
C ALA A 772 -10.60 -14.81 26.57
N LEU A 773 -10.17 -14.57 25.33
CA LEU A 773 -9.47 -15.50 24.41
C LEU A 773 -8.02 -15.09 24.16
N SER A 774 -7.49 -14.13 24.91
CA SER A 774 -6.08 -13.73 24.82
C SER A 774 -5.20 -14.67 25.64
N SER A 775 -3.91 -14.70 25.31
CA SER A 775 -2.92 -15.52 26.01
C SER A 775 -1.87 -14.67 26.73
N GLU A 776 -1.40 -15.17 27.86
CA GLU A 776 -0.21 -14.65 28.53
C GLU A 776 0.82 -15.77 28.74
N THR A 777 2.11 -15.39 28.78
CA THR A 777 3.20 -16.32 29.09
C THR A 777 4.30 -15.62 29.90
N SER A 778 5.09 -16.41 30.63
CA SER A 778 6.33 -15.94 31.27
C SER A 778 7.51 -15.89 30.30
N ALA A 779 7.41 -16.57 29.15
CA ALA A 779 8.47 -16.62 28.15
C ALA A 779 8.67 -15.27 27.47
N ALA A 780 9.92 -14.97 27.13
CA ALA A 780 10.23 -13.87 26.23
C ALA A 780 9.56 -14.08 24.87
N MET A 781 9.38 -12.98 24.12
CA MET A 781 8.96 -13.09 22.74
C MET A 781 10.01 -13.89 21.94
N PRO A 782 9.60 -14.85 21.09
CA PRO A 782 10.54 -15.57 20.24
C PRO A 782 11.22 -14.64 19.23
N ASP A 783 12.40 -15.03 18.76
CA ASP A 783 13.04 -14.37 17.63
C ASP A 783 12.10 -14.43 16.42
N THR A 784 11.94 -13.31 15.75
CA THR A 784 10.95 -13.14 14.67
C THR A 784 11.57 -12.32 13.56
N VAL A 785 11.50 -12.84 12.34
CA VAL A 785 11.90 -12.13 11.12
C VAL A 785 10.66 -11.98 10.27
N ILE A 786 10.31 -10.75 9.94
CA ILE A 786 9.19 -10.42 9.07
C ILE A 786 9.76 -9.77 7.81
N VAL A 787 9.47 -10.36 6.66
CA VAL A 787 9.80 -9.80 5.35
C VAL A 787 8.53 -9.21 4.75
N ARG A 788 8.58 -7.93 4.39
CA ARG A 788 7.48 -7.14 3.85
C ARG A 788 7.80 -6.71 2.41
N PRO A 789 7.32 -7.44 1.39
CA PRO A 789 7.56 -7.11 -0.01
C PRO A 789 6.97 -5.75 -0.39
N ASN A 790 7.67 -5.01 -1.25
CA ASN A 790 7.26 -3.70 -1.70
C ASN A 790 6.41 -3.80 -2.97
N SER A 791 5.16 -3.34 -2.93
CA SER A 791 4.23 -3.41 -4.07
C SER A 791 4.57 -2.45 -5.21
N TYR A 792 5.37 -1.41 -4.98
CA TYR A 792 5.77 -0.44 -6.01
C TYR A 792 7.12 -0.78 -6.67
N GLN A 793 7.89 -1.71 -6.12
CA GLN A 793 9.19 -2.13 -6.64
C GLN A 793 9.47 -3.59 -6.26
N PRO A 794 9.17 -4.55 -7.14
CA PRO A 794 9.56 -5.94 -6.96
C PRO A 794 11.06 -6.08 -6.69
N GLY A 795 11.40 -6.99 -5.79
CA GLY A 795 12.76 -7.20 -5.29
C GLY A 795 13.15 -6.27 -4.13
N ARG A 796 12.39 -5.20 -3.89
CA ARG A 796 12.53 -4.37 -2.69
C ARG A 796 11.63 -4.92 -1.57
N ALA A 797 12.15 -4.95 -0.35
CA ALA A 797 11.37 -5.35 0.81
C ALA A 797 11.90 -4.68 2.09
N ASN A 798 11.01 -4.39 3.03
CA ASN A 798 11.43 -4.11 4.39
C ASN A 798 11.58 -5.43 5.16
N VAL A 799 12.58 -5.50 6.01
CA VAL A 799 12.78 -6.67 6.89
C VAL A 799 12.83 -6.19 8.32
N ILE A 800 11.90 -6.68 9.14
CA ILE A 800 11.79 -6.34 10.55
C ILE A 800 12.22 -7.55 11.37
N ILE A 801 13.28 -7.37 12.15
CA ILE A 801 13.86 -8.44 12.96
C ILE A 801 13.69 -8.07 14.44
N TYR A 802 13.07 -8.96 15.20
CA TYR A 802 13.11 -8.98 16.65
C TYR A 802 13.99 -10.16 17.10
N SER A 803 15.03 -9.94 17.89
CA SER A 803 15.90 -11.03 18.39
C SER A 803 16.20 -10.91 19.88
N PHE A 804 15.66 -11.82 20.67
CA PHE A 804 15.77 -11.88 22.11
C PHE A 804 16.53 -13.10 22.62
N SER A 805 16.79 -14.10 21.75
CA SER A 805 17.56 -15.30 22.07
C SER A 805 19.04 -15.00 22.34
N GLY A 806 19.56 -13.86 21.87
CA GLY A 806 20.98 -13.54 21.88
C GLY A 806 21.76 -14.13 20.72
N ALA A 807 21.09 -14.70 19.71
CA ALA A 807 21.73 -15.19 18.50
C ALA A 807 22.51 -14.07 17.77
N PRO A 808 23.77 -14.30 17.36
CA PRO A 808 24.58 -13.29 16.67
C PRO A 808 24.18 -13.10 15.20
N THR A 809 23.38 -14.02 14.66
CA THR A 809 22.95 -14.08 13.26
C THR A 809 21.50 -14.51 13.16
N VAL A 810 20.82 -14.05 12.12
CA VAL A 810 19.46 -14.49 11.78
C VAL A 810 19.37 -14.89 10.32
N ALA A 811 18.48 -15.84 10.01
CA ALA A 811 18.14 -16.21 8.64
C ALA A 811 16.99 -15.32 8.14
N ILE A 812 17.15 -14.75 6.95
CA ILE A 812 16.12 -13.97 6.26
C ILE A 812 15.73 -14.73 4.99
N ASP A 813 14.46 -15.10 4.87
CA ASP A 813 13.92 -15.70 3.64
C ASP A 813 13.51 -14.62 2.64
N LEU A 814 14.19 -14.55 1.50
CA LEU A 814 13.95 -13.56 0.46
C LEU A 814 12.93 -14.02 -0.59
N SER A 815 12.36 -15.23 -0.47
CA SER A 815 11.46 -15.85 -1.44
C SER A 815 10.26 -14.98 -1.82
N SER A 816 9.74 -14.19 -0.87
CA SER A 816 8.56 -13.34 -1.06
C SER A 816 8.86 -11.94 -1.60
N THR A 817 10.13 -11.54 -1.69
CA THR A 817 10.52 -10.14 -1.99
C THR A 817 10.25 -9.72 -3.43
N GLY A 818 10.05 -10.68 -4.33
CA GLY A 818 9.95 -10.43 -5.78
C GLY A 818 11.31 -10.29 -6.48
N LEU A 819 12.42 -10.66 -5.82
CA LEU A 819 13.71 -10.82 -6.48
C LEU A 819 13.65 -11.99 -7.48
N VAL A 820 14.23 -11.81 -8.67
CA VAL A 820 14.32 -12.88 -9.68
C VAL A 820 15.65 -13.63 -9.58
N ASN A 821 15.68 -14.91 -9.94
CA ASN A 821 16.88 -15.74 -9.87
C ASN A 821 18.04 -15.10 -10.67
N GLY A 822 19.21 -14.95 -10.05
CA GLY A 822 20.36 -14.24 -10.63
C GLY A 822 20.35 -12.72 -10.45
N GLN A 823 19.30 -12.12 -9.86
CA GLN A 823 19.25 -10.67 -9.61
C GLN A 823 20.18 -10.29 -8.46
N SER A 824 20.99 -9.26 -8.68
CA SER A 824 21.79 -8.65 -7.62
C SER A 824 20.91 -7.90 -6.62
N TYR A 825 21.28 -7.99 -5.34
CA TYR A 825 20.62 -7.22 -4.29
C TYR A 825 21.60 -6.81 -3.20
N THR A 826 21.21 -5.80 -2.43
CA THR A 826 21.82 -5.48 -1.14
C THR A 826 20.80 -5.52 -0.02
N ILE A 827 21.24 -5.88 1.18
CA ILE A 827 20.49 -5.68 2.43
C ILE A 827 21.15 -4.52 3.15
N ARG A 828 20.40 -3.46 3.40
CA ARG A 828 20.88 -2.23 4.02
C ARG A 828 20.28 -2.07 5.41
N ASN A 829 21.09 -1.56 6.34
CA ASN A 829 20.65 -1.22 7.69
C ASN A 829 19.84 0.08 7.65
N ALA A 830 18.57 0.05 8.06
CA ALA A 830 17.71 1.23 8.02
C ALA A 830 18.15 2.35 8.99
N GLN A 831 18.90 2.04 10.05
CA GLN A 831 19.46 3.03 10.98
C GLN A 831 20.68 3.76 10.41
N ASN A 832 21.28 3.25 9.33
CA ASN A 832 22.45 3.80 8.66
C ASN A 832 22.42 3.47 7.17
N PHE A 833 21.36 3.88 6.48
CA PHE A 833 21.05 3.43 5.12
C PHE A 833 22.14 3.77 4.10
N ASN A 834 22.76 4.95 4.23
CA ASN A 834 23.85 5.40 3.38
C ASN A 834 25.22 4.80 3.77
N GLY A 835 25.29 4.01 4.85
CA GLY A 835 26.48 3.26 5.24
C GLY A 835 26.73 2.03 4.35
N PRO A 836 27.74 1.21 4.66
CA PRO A 836 27.98 -0.05 3.95
C PRO A 836 26.76 -0.97 3.96
N ALA A 837 26.59 -1.77 2.91
CA ALA A 837 25.58 -2.82 2.90
C ALA A 837 25.88 -3.88 3.97
N VAL A 838 24.85 -4.38 4.64
CA VAL A 838 24.96 -5.50 5.59
C VAL A 838 25.27 -6.79 4.83
N VAL A 839 24.61 -6.98 3.69
CA VAL A 839 24.86 -8.07 2.74
C VAL A 839 24.80 -7.52 1.32
N THR A 840 25.66 -8.04 0.45
CA THR A 840 25.54 -7.95 -1.00
C THR A 840 25.48 -9.37 -1.55
N GLY A 841 24.51 -9.65 -2.41
CA GLY A 841 24.27 -11.01 -2.89
C GLY A 841 23.65 -11.06 -4.28
N ILE A 842 23.54 -12.28 -4.78
CA ILE A 842 22.81 -12.64 -5.99
C ILE A 842 21.71 -13.59 -5.53
N PHE A 843 20.45 -13.26 -5.82
CA PHE A 843 19.33 -14.08 -5.38
C PHE A 843 19.33 -15.44 -6.09
N ASN A 844 19.15 -16.51 -5.31
CA ASN A 844 19.03 -17.87 -5.81
C ASN A 844 17.70 -18.46 -5.33
N SER A 845 16.77 -18.74 -6.25
CA SER A 845 15.46 -19.28 -5.88
C SER A 845 15.53 -20.68 -5.26
N ALA A 846 16.59 -21.46 -5.53
CA ALA A 846 16.84 -22.76 -4.89
C ALA A 846 17.45 -22.64 -3.48
N SER A 847 17.90 -21.46 -3.08
CA SER A 847 18.43 -21.16 -1.74
C SER A 847 18.09 -19.71 -1.37
N PRO A 848 16.80 -19.40 -1.17
CA PRO A 848 16.30 -18.02 -1.04
C PRO A 848 16.62 -17.40 0.33
N THR A 849 17.12 -18.20 1.27
CA THR A 849 17.46 -17.75 2.62
C THR A 849 18.90 -17.25 2.69
N VAL A 850 19.09 -16.08 3.29
CA VAL A 850 20.40 -15.49 3.56
C VAL A 850 20.63 -15.33 5.06
N SER A 851 21.84 -15.66 5.53
CA SER A 851 22.23 -15.41 6.92
C SER A 851 22.78 -14.00 7.08
N VAL A 852 22.29 -13.28 8.08
CA VAL A 852 22.67 -11.90 8.38
C VAL A 852 23.20 -11.80 9.80
N SER A 853 24.38 -11.18 9.98
CA SER A 853 24.87 -10.84 11.32
C SER A 853 24.10 -9.65 11.89
N LEU A 854 23.68 -9.76 13.15
CA LEU A 854 23.01 -8.69 13.90
C LEU A 854 24.02 -7.74 14.59
N THR A 855 25.32 -7.92 14.31
CA THR A 855 26.42 -7.11 14.82
C THR A 855 27.14 -6.36 13.69
N GLY A 856 28.23 -5.66 13.98
CA GLY A 856 29.01 -4.96 12.96
C GLY A 856 28.17 -3.92 12.20
N VAL A 857 28.10 -4.04 10.87
CA VAL A 857 27.37 -3.11 9.99
C VAL A 857 25.89 -2.99 10.37
N ALA A 858 25.23 -4.10 10.70
CA ALA A 858 23.82 -4.12 11.11
C ALA A 858 23.58 -3.33 12.41
N ALA A 859 24.58 -3.26 13.28
CA ALA A 859 24.50 -2.54 14.55
C ALA A 859 24.94 -1.07 14.47
N THR A 860 25.38 -0.58 13.31
CA THR A 860 25.74 0.84 13.14
C THR A 860 24.51 1.76 13.14
N VAL A 861 24.68 3.01 13.54
CA VAL A 861 23.64 4.05 13.50
C VAL A 861 24.25 5.31 12.90
N ALA A 862 23.55 5.95 11.96
CA ALA A 862 23.98 7.21 11.41
C ALA A 862 23.88 8.31 12.47
N THR A 863 24.97 9.05 12.68
CA THR A 863 24.96 10.27 13.49
C THR A 863 24.10 11.33 12.78
N PRO A 864 23.09 11.92 13.43
CA PRO A 864 22.31 13.01 12.83
C PRO A 864 23.23 14.16 12.40
N LEU A 865 23.12 14.62 11.15
CA LEU A 865 23.99 15.68 10.62
C LEU A 865 23.86 16.99 11.41
N GLY A 866 24.97 17.59 11.83
CA GLY A 866 24.94 18.81 12.65
C GLY A 866 24.56 18.57 14.11
N TYR A 867 24.73 17.35 14.60
CA TYR A 867 24.57 16.97 16.00
C TYR A 867 25.76 16.11 16.46
N SER A 868 26.16 16.24 17.72
CA SER A 868 27.37 15.60 18.26
C SER A 868 27.14 14.20 18.82
N PHE A 869 25.88 13.82 19.04
CA PHE A 869 25.53 12.54 19.67
C PHE A 869 24.93 11.56 18.66
N THR A 870 25.37 10.31 18.74
CA THR A 870 24.82 9.21 17.93
C THR A 870 23.85 8.41 18.79
N PRO A 871 22.59 8.22 18.36
CA PRO A 871 21.65 7.38 19.08
C PRO A 871 22.21 5.97 19.27
N ALA A 872 21.91 5.36 20.41
CA ALA A 872 22.24 3.96 20.64
C ALA A 872 21.53 3.07 19.62
N THR A 873 22.24 2.03 19.17
CA THR A 873 21.67 1.04 18.25
C THR A 873 20.51 0.29 18.89
N THR A 874 19.52 -0.04 18.06
CA THR A 874 18.42 -0.92 18.46
C THR A 874 18.74 -2.40 18.24
N CYS A 875 19.80 -2.72 17.49
CA CYS A 875 20.30 -4.08 17.31
C CYS A 875 21.08 -4.58 18.55
N PRO A 876 21.04 -5.88 18.87
CA PRO A 876 20.41 -6.96 18.11
C PRO A 876 18.90 -7.12 18.38
N GLN A 877 18.34 -6.48 19.40
CA GLN A 877 16.94 -6.72 19.81
C GLN A 877 15.92 -6.31 18.76
N PHE A 878 16.21 -5.26 18.01
CA PHE A 878 15.41 -4.81 16.87
C PHE A 878 16.33 -4.33 15.75
N CYS A 879 16.27 -4.98 14.59
CA CYS A 879 17.09 -4.64 13.44
C CYS A 879 16.21 -4.42 12.20
N PRO A 880 15.79 -3.18 11.92
CA PRO A 880 15.08 -2.86 10.69
C PRO A 880 16.08 -2.79 9.52
N MET A 881 15.79 -3.50 8.45
CA MET A 881 16.61 -3.56 7.25
C MET A 881 15.76 -3.35 5.99
N ILE A 882 16.41 -3.02 4.88
CA ILE A 882 15.78 -2.86 3.58
C ILE A 882 16.56 -3.68 2.56
N VAL A 883 15.88 -4.62 1.91
CA VAL A 883 16.36 -5.30 0.70
C VAL A 883 16.20 -4.33 -0.46
N VAL A 884 17.27 -4.07 -1.18
CA VAL A 884 17.29 -3.18 -2.35
C VAL A 884 17.76 -4.00 -3.55
N PRO A 885 16.94 -4.12 -4.62
CA PRO A 885 17.38 -4.75 -5.86
C PRO A 885 18.39 -3.82 -6.56
N ASN A 886 19.49 -4.38 -7.05
CA ASN A 886 20.53 -3.66 -7.79
C ASN A 886 20.44 -3.94 -9.28
#